data_AF-A0A8H3IKW5-F1
#
_entry.id   AF-A0A8H3IKW5-F1
#
_cell.length_a   1.000
_cell.length_b   1.000
_cell.length_c   1.000
_cell.angle_alpha   90.00
_cell.angle_beta   90.00
_cell.angle_gamma   90.00
#
_symmetry.space_group_name_H-M   'P 1'
#
loop_
_entity.id
_entity.type
_entity.pdbx_description
1 polymer ?
#
loop_
_entity_poly.entity_id
_entity_poly.type
_entity_poly.pdbx_seq_one_letter_code
_entity_poly.pdbx_strand_id
1 'polypeptide(L)'
;MSWNLTKKFKETHLGPLKNSLGGRSTSTSTIKADSVEPMDQKLSTSSSNDITASEAMISPPQAPLKPGILVVTLHEGKDFSLPPHYQQQYNPQYQNSASNGFSVAGSIRGDPSMSRTPGGIAGSYAQNARPASGGGINSAPTIHGRYSSRYLPYALLDFDKVQVFVDAVSGSPQNPYWPGENTSYKFDVSRATELTAQLYLRNPNARPGAGRSEDIFLGIVRVSPRFEEVKQYVEDPKASKKDRERGMAAFTQQERQMGQVGNEWLDVAFGTGSLKIGVVFVENRHRTLTIEDFELLKVVGKGSFGKVMQVRKNDTHRIYALKTIRKAHIISRSEVAHTLAERSVLAQINNPFIVPLKFSFQSPEKLYLVLAFVNGGELFHHLQREQRFDVNRARFYTAELLCALECLHGFNVVYRDLKPENILLDYSGHIALCDFGLCKMDMKDEDRTNTFCGTPEYLAPELLLGQGYDKSVDWWTLGVLLYEMLTGLPPYYDENTNEMYRKILSETLHFPGPEIVPLPAKDLLIQLLDRRPEHRLGAKGPSEIKAHPFFNAIDWRKLLQRRYDPTFKPNVTDALDTANFDREFTQEAPTDSYVEGPILSQTMQQQFTGWSYNRPVAGLGDAGGSVKDPSFGSVTG
;
A
#
# COMPACT_ATOMS: atom_id res chain seq x y z
N MET A 1 8.22 -11.74 35.77
CA MET A 1 8.55 -13.10 35.28
C MET A 1 7.93 -13.45 33.92
N SER A 2 6.94 -12.70 33.40
CA SER A 2 6.22 -13.05 32.16
C SER A 2 6.88 -12.62 30.83
N TRP A 3 8.03 -11.94 30.83
CA TRP A 3 8.59 -11.33 29.61
C TRP A 3 9.86 -12.01 29.07
N ASN A 4 10.45 -12.95 29.81
CA ASN A 4 11.43 -13.90 29.24
C ASN A 4 10.75 -14.95 28.33
N LEU A 5 9.42 -15.07 28.42
CA LEU A 5 8.60 -15.89 27.53
C LEU A 5 8.63 -15.35 26.09
N THR A 6 8.73 -14.03 25.91
CA THR A 6 8.45 -13.45 24.58
C THR A 6 9.57 -13.71 23.56
N LYS A 7 10.78 -13.97 24.06
CA LYS A 7 11.92 -14.38 23.23
C LYS A 7 11.77 -15.81 22.68
N LYS A 8 10.99 -16.67 23.36
CA LYS A 8 10.63 -18.02 22.87
C LYS A 8 9.54 -18.00 21.78
N PHE A 9 8.81 -16.90 21.58
CA PHE A 9 7.85 -16.79 20.47
C PHE A 9 8.53 -16.95 19.12
N LYS A 10 9.76 -16.44 18.95
CA LYS A 10 10.50 -16.58 17.68
C LYS A 10 10.97 -18.01 17.41
N GLU A 11 11.26 -18.78 18.47
CA GLU A 11 11.88 -20.11 18.36
C GLU A 11 10.86 -21.24 18.09
N THR A 12 9.57 -21.04 18.39
CA THR A 12 8.53 -22.07 18.23
C THR A 12 7.89 -22.12 16.84
N HIS A 13 8.15 -21.14 15.97
CA HIS A 13 7.64 -21.09 14.59
C HIS A 13 8.48 -21.88 13.55
N LEU A 14 9.47 -22.66 13.99
CA LEU A 14 10.39 -23.40 13.11
C LEU A 14 10.35 -24.92 13.38
N GLY A 15 9.17 -25.54 13.32
CA GLY A 15 9.04 -26.99 13.42
C GLY A 15 7.97 -27.57 12.48
N PRO A 16 8.30 -28.47 11.54
CA PRO A 16 7.28 -29.28 10.89
C PRO A 16 6.72 -30.28 11.92
N LEU A 17 5.40 -30.26 12.12
CA LEU A 17 4.67 -31.30 12.84
C LEU A 17 4.89 -32.64 12.11
N LYS A 18 5.65 -33.54 12.74
CA LYS A 18 5.81 -34.93 12.29
C LYS A 18 4.53 -35.70 12.57
N ASN A 19 3.84 -36.13 11.51
CA ASN A 19 2.80 -37.16 11.61
C ASN A 19 3.43 -38.47 12.08
N SER A 20 3.20 -38.81 13.34
CA SER A 20 3.38 -40.16 13.88
C SER A 20 2.02 -40.65 14.34
N LEU A 21 1.41 -41.54 13.56
CA LEU A 21 0.55 -42.64 14.00
C LEU A 21 0.18 -43.44 12.74
N GLY A 22 0.73 -44.64 12.65
CA GLY A 22 0.52 -45.56 11.52
C GLY A 22 -0.74 -46.41 11.67
N GLY A 23 -1.07 -47.12 10.59
CA GLY A 23 -1.90 -48.32 10.65
C GLY A 23 -2.83 -48.55 9.46
N ARG A 24 -2.39 -49.41 8.54
CA ARG A 24 -3.20 -50.41 7.79
C ARG A 24 -4.24 -49.93 6.76
N SER A 25 -3.94 -50.14 5.48
CA SER A 25 -4.34 -51.35 4.71
C SER A 25 -4.50 -51.03 3.23
N THR A 26 -3.77 -51.79 2.42
CA THR A 26 -3.86 -51.86 0.96
C THR A 26 -5.18 -52.52 0.54
N SER A 27 -5.89 -51.94 -0.43
CA SER A 27 -6.84 -52.69 -1.26
C SER A 27 -6.92 -52.08 -2.66
N THR A 28 -6.40 -52.88 -3.58
CA THR A 28 -6.45 -52.77 -5.04
C THR A 28 -7.89 -52.83 -5.52
N SER A 29 -8.30 -51.95 -6.44
CA SER A 29 -9.30 -52.35 -7.44
C SER A 29 -9.08 -51.63 -8.76
N THR A 30 -8.91 -52.47 -9.78
CA THR A 30 -8.71 -52.18 -11.19
C THR A 30 -10.09 -51.98 -11.82
N ILE A 31 -10.35 -50.85 -12.47
CA ILE A 31 -11.44 -50.76 -13.45
C ILE A 31 -10.89 -50.16 -14.74
N LYS A 32 -11.07 -50.94 -15.80
CA LYS A 32 -10.62 -50.71 -17.17
C LYS A 32 -11.36 -49.53 -17.81
N ALA A 33 -10.64 -48.88 -18.71
CA ALA A 33 -11.13 -47.92 -19.68
C ALA A 33 -12.15 -48.55 -20.64
N ASP A 34 -13.13 -47.75 -21.05
CA ASP A 34 -13.76 -47.86 -22.36
C ASP A 34 -13.80 -46.49 -23.04
N SER A 35 -13.33 -46.51 -24.27
CA SER A 35 -13.16 -45.44 -25.24
C SER A 35 -14.46 -45.12 -25.97
N VAL A 36 -14.77 -43.84 -26.18
CA VAL A 36 -15.70 -43.40 -27.22
C VAL A 36 -15.12 -42.16 -27.93
N GLU A 37 -14.89 -42.30 -29.24
CA GLU A 37 -14.49 -41.26 -30.19
C GLU A 37 -15.64 -40.29 -30.53
N PRO A 38 -15.33 -39.09 -31.06
CA PRO A 38 -16.30 -38.00 -31.24
C PRO A 38 -17.00 -38.05 -32.61
N MET A 39 -18.25 -37.62 -32.65
CA MET A 39 -19.01 -37.45 -33.89
C MET A 39 -19.21 -35.95 -34.18
N ASP A 40 -18.56 -35.49 -35.25
CA ASP A 40 -18.75 -34.18 -35.89
C ASP A 40 -20.09 -34.12 -36.64
N GLN A 41 -20.89 -33.07 -36.42
CA GLN A 41 -21.88 -32.61 -37.40
C GLN A 41 -21.96 -31.08 -37.46
N LYS A 42 -21.56 -30.54 -38.63
CA LYS A 42 -21.89 -29.20 -39.12
C LYS A 42 -23.29 -29.19 -39.71
N LEU A 43 -24.10 -28.17 -39.41
CA LEU A 43 -25.19 -27.73 -40.30
C LEU A 43 -25.35 -26.20 -40.26
N SER A 44 -25.60 -25.64 -41.45
CA SER A 44 -25.64 -24.21 -41.79
C SER A 44 -27.06 -23.68 -42.01
N THR A 45 -27.33 -22.48 -41.47
CA THR A 45 -28.14 -21.33 -41.97
C THR A 45 -29.56 -21.52 -42.56
N SER A 46 -30.54 -20.82 -41.99
CA SER A 46 -31.54 -20.00 -42.72
C SER A 46 -32.13 -18.88 -41.84
N SER A 47 -32.62 -17.82 -42.48
CA SER A 47 -32.79 -16.42 -42.04
C SER A 47 -34.25 -15.97 -41.77
N SER A 48 -34.40 -14.70 -41.35
CA SER A 48 -35.60 -13.81 -41.26
C SER A 48 -36.37 -13.83 -39.93
N ASN A 49 -36.80 -12.73 -39.27
CA ASN A 49 -36.84 -11.28 -39.53
C ASN A 49 -36.93 -10.51 -38.19
N ASP A 50 -36.45 -9.25 -38.22
CA ASP A 50 -36.90 -8.04 -37.51
C ASP A 50 -37.30 -8.07 -36.03
N ILE A 51 -36.57 -7.30 -35.20
CA ILE A 51 -37.08 -6.18 -34.39
C ILE A 51 -35.91 -5.23 -34.11
N THR A 52 -36.03 -4.00 -34.62
CA THR A 52 -35.18 -2.85 -34.33
C THR A 52 -35.73 -2.15 -33.10
N ALA A 53 -34.94 -1.95 -32.04
CA ALA A 53 -34.97 -0.77 -31.17
C ALA A 53 -33.99 -0.89 -29.99
N SER A 54 -33.37 0.25 -29.67
CA SER A 54 -32.56 0.57 -28.48
C SER A 54 -31.10 0.08 -28.41
N GLU A 55 -30.27 0.57 -29.34
CA GLU A 55 -28.84 0.77 -29.05
C GLU A 55 -28.67 1.93 -28.05
N ALA A 56 -28.71 1.61 -26.76
CA ALA A 56 -28.08 2.46 -25.76
C ALA A 56 -26.56 2.34 -25.93
N MET A 57 -25.85 3.46 -25.91
CA MET A 57 -24.40 3.55 -26.07
C MET A 57 -23.65 2.62 -25.11
N ILE A 58 -23.32 1.42 -25.59
CA ILE A 58 -22.29 0.57 -24.99
C ILE A 58 -20.98 1.11 -25.54
N SER A 59 -20.20 1.83 -24.72
CA SER A 59 -18.82 2.10 -25.11
C SER A 59 -18.13 0.75 -25.31
N PRO A 60 -17.31 0.57 -26.35
CA PRO A 60 -16.53 -0.66 -26.48
C PRO A 60 -15.73 -0.87 -25.19
N PRO A 61 -15.52 -2.13 -24.75
CA PRO A 61 -14.70 -2.41 -23.59
C PRO A 61 -13.33 -1.75 -23.77
N GLN A 62 -12.89 -0.96 -22.79
CA GLN A 62 -11.59 -0.30 -22.81
C GLN A 62 -10.50 -1.34 -23.10
N ALA A 63 -9.61 -1.00 -24.02
CA ALA A 63 -8.49 -1.86 -24.37
C ALA A 63 -7.65 -2.13 -23.11
N PRO A 64 -7.11 -3.34 -22.97
CA PRO A 64 -6.35 -3.69 -21.79
C PRO A 64 -5.07 -2.88 -21.67
N LEU A 65 -4.82 -2.32 -20.48
CA LEU A 65 -3.59 -1.60 -20.15
C LEU A 65 -2.37 -2.48 -20.40
N LYS A 66 -1.39 -1.94 -21.12
CA LYS A 66 -0.15 -2.63 -21.42
C LYS A 66 0.92 -2.35 -20.36
N PRO A 67 1.84 -3.29 -20.08
CA PRO A 67 2.94 -3.06 -19.14
C PRO A 67 3.86 -1.98 -19.65
N GLY A 68 4.31 -1.10 -18.76
CA GLY A 68 5.17 0.00 -19.13
C GLY A 68 5.70 0.79 -17.94
N ILE A 69 6.44 1.83 -18.24
CA ILE A 69 7.06 2.74 -17.27
C ILE A 69 6.48 4.13 -17.49
N LEU A 70 5.95 4.71 -16.42
CA LEU A 70 5.58 6.11 -16.35
C LEU A 70 6.81 6.93 -15.97
N VAL A 71 7.24 7.79 -16.87
CA VAL A 71 8.37 8.70 -16.68
C VAL A 71 7.82 10.06 -16.31
N VAL A 72 8.20 10.56 -15.13
CA VAL A 72 7.74 11.84 -14.59
C VAL A 72 8.93 12.80 -14.45
N THR A 73 8.77 14.05 -14.88
CA THR A 73 9.77 15.11 -14.73
C THR A 73 9.13 16.33 -14.06
N LEU A 74 9.78 16.90 -13.05
CA LEU A 74 9.34 18.15 -12.41
C LEU A 74 10.23 19.28 -12.87
N HIS A 75 9.62 20.38 -13.32
CA HIS A 75 10.35 21.48 -13.93
C HIS A 75 10.39 22.71 -13.03
N GLU A 76 9.24 23.32 -12.78
CA GLU A 76 9.17 24.61 -12.10
C GLU A 76 7.81 24.83 -11.44
N GLY A 77 7.81 25.54 -10.32
CA GLY A 77 6.61 26.01 -9.63
C GLY A 77 6.50 27.53 -9.74
N LYS A 78 5.27 28.05 -9.75
CA LYS A 78 5.00 29.49 -9.78
C LYS A 78 3.99 29.89 -8.73
N ASP A 79 4.24 31.04 -8.11
CA ASP A 79 3.30 31.73 -7.21
C ASP A 79 2.82 30.91 -6.00
N PHE A 80 3.72 30.11 -5.44
CA PHE A 80 3.46 29.43 -4.18
C PHE A 80 3.41 30.42 -3.02
N SER A 81 2.50 30.20 -2.08
CA SER A 81 2.38 31.00 -0.87
C SER A 81 2.20 30.11 0.35
N LEU A 82 2.57 30.64 1.51
CA LEU A 82 2.34 29.94 2.78
C LEU A 82 0.84 29.96 3.10
N PRO A 83 0.30 28.88 3.68
CA PRO A 83 -1.03 28.91 4.29
C PRO A 83 -1.14 30.05 5.33
N PRO A 84 -2.32 30.67 5.50
CA PRO A 84 -2.48 31.87 6.34
C PRO A 84 -1.94 31.75 7.78
N HIS A 85 -2.04 30.56 8.38
CA HIS A 85 -1.55 30.29 9.73
C HIS A 85 -0.02 30.26 9.85
N TYR A 86 0.71 29.95 8.76
CA TYR A 86 2.17 29.98 8.72
C TYR A 86 2.75 31.32 8.26
N GLN A 87 1.97 32.16 7.58
CA GLN A 87 2.42 33.48 7.12
C GLN A 87 2.89 34.38 8.28
N GLN A 88 2.22 34.29 9.44
CA GLN A 88 2.57 35.08 10.63
C GLN A 88 3.88 34.62 11.28
N GLN A 89 4.18 33.31 11.23
CA GLN A 89 5.38 32.72 11.83
C GLN A 89 6.67 33.03 11.05
N TYR A 90 6.55 33.29 9.74
CA TYR A 90 7.67 33.66 8.86
C TYR A 90 7.91 35.16 8.75
N ASN A 91 7.22 35.98 9.56
CA ASN A 91 7.42 37.42 9.56
C ASN A 91 8.71 37.78 10.34
N PRO A 92 9.73 38.41 9.71
CA PRO A 92 11.00 38.74 10.36
C PRO A 92 10.88 39.66 11.58
N GLN A 93 9.74 40.33 11.81
CA GLN A 93 9.51 41.13 13.02
C GLN A 93 9.49 40.33 14.32
N TYR A 94 9.23 39.01 14.30
CA TYR A 94 9.19 38.20 15.52
C TYR A 94 10.53 37.58 15.92
N GLN A 95 11.50 37.44 15.00
CA GLN A 95 12.82 36.87 15.35
C GLN A 95 13.71 37.85 16.14
N ASN A 96 13.47 39.16 16.07
CA ASN A 96 14.25 40.15 16.83
C ASN A 96 13.75 40.39 18.27
N SER A 97 12.70 39.70 18.71
CA SER A 97 12.15 39.90 20.07
C SER A 97 12.67 38.90 21.11
N ALA A 98 13.50 37.93 20.72
CA ALA A 98 13.96 36.85 21.60
C ALA A 98 15.47 36.84 21.92
N SER A 99 16.23 37.89 21.57
CA SER A 99 17.69 37.94 21.77
C SER A 99 18.20 39.01 22.74
N ASN A 100 17.38 39.48 23.69
CA ASN A 100 17.84 40.40 24.74
C ASN A 100 17.63 39.81 26.14
N GLY A 101 18.47 38.83 26.49
CA GLY A 101 18.36 38.14 27.77
C GLY A 101 19.66 37.65 28.39
N PHE A 102 20.84 38.14 28.01
CA PHE A 102 22.08 37.91 28.78
C PHE A 102 23.09 39.02 28.53
N SER A 103 23.09 40.05 29.38
CA SER A 103 24.24 40.96 29.53
C SER A 103 24.77 40.86 30.96
N VAL A 104 25.98 40.32 31.06
CA VAL A 104 26.83 40.28 32.24
C VAL A 104 26.97 41.68 32.84
N ALA A 105 26.76 41.77 34.15
CA ALA A 105 27.00 42.97 34.94
C ALA A 105 28.49 43.35 34.88
N GLY A 106 28.79 44.46 34.22
CA GLY A 106 30.08 45.13 34.23
C GLY A 106 29.88 46.57 34.69
N SER A 107 30.30 46.83 35.91
CA SER A 107 30.33 48.12 36.61
C SER A 107 31.03 49.21 35.79
N ILE A 108 30.50 50.43 35.78
CA ILE A 108 31.21 51.70 36.06
C ILE A 108 30.21 52.87 36.00
N ARG A 109 30.19 53.66 37.08
CA ARG A 109 29.53 54.97 37.20
C ARG A 109 30.46 56.06 36.68
N GLY A 110 29.92 57.14 36.10
CA GLY A 110 30.67 58.38 35.84
C GLY A 110 29.87 59.46 35.11
N ASP A 111 29.27 60.35 35.91
CA ASP A 111 28.72 61.70 35.74
C ASP A 111 28.90 62.50 34.41
N PRO A 112 28.00 63.47 34.10
CA PRO A 112 28.00 64.28 32.88
C PRO A 112 28.65 65.66 33.06
N SER A 113 29.39 66.15 32.07
CA SER A 113 29.64 67.61 31.95
C SER A 113 29.98 68.07 30.52
N MET A 114 29.76 69.37 30.32
CA MET A 114 29.45 70.10 29.09
C MET A 114 30.60 70.45 28.12
N SER A 115 30.17 70.62 26.85
CA SER A 115 30.51 71.69 25.88
C SER A 115 31.83 71.67 25.09
N ARG A 116 31.73 71.60 23.75
CA ARG A 116 31.76 72.75 22.80
C ARG A 116 31.84 72.26 21.33
N THR A 117 30.92 72.79 20.51
CA THR A 117 30.86 72.83 19.02
C THR A 117 32.00 73.69 18.41
N PRO A 118 32.22 73.83 17.07
CA PRO A 118 31.26 73.65 15.95
C PRO A 118 31.82 73.08 14.61
N GLY A 119 30.92 72.66 13.70
CA GLY A 119 31.24 72.66 12.27
C GLY A 119 30.45 71.71 11.37
N GLY A 120 29.43 72.25 10.69
CA GLY A 120 29.06 71.92 9.31
C GLY A 120 28.34 70.59 9.03
N ILE A 121 27.10 70.68 8.53
CA ILE A 121 26.74 70.48 7.11
C ILE A 121 25.21 70.28 6.97
N ALA A 122 24.63 71.10 6.10
CA ALA A 122 23.28 71.01 5.56
C ALA A 122 23.04 69.64 4.91
N GLY A 123 21.88 69.01 5.02
CA GLY A 123 20.67 69.47 4.36
C GLY A 123 19.94 68.23 3.83
N SER A 124 18.66 68.18 4.13
CA SER A 124 17.68 67.14 3.82
C SER A 124 17.77 66.53 2.42
N TYR A 125 17.83 65.19 2.36
CA TYR A 125 17.19 64.40 1.31
C TYR A 125 16.37 63.30 1.97
N ALA A 126 15.04 63.44 1.89
CA ALA A 126 14.12 62.36 2.14
C ALA A 126 14.34 61.28 1.07
N GLN A 127 14.89 60.13 1.46
CA GLN A 127 14.82 58.93 0.64
C GLN A 127 13.52 58.19 0.94
N ASN A 128 12.68 58.09 -0.08
CA ASN A 128 11.56 57.17 -0.16
C ASN A 128 11.99 55.77 0.28
N ALA A 129 11.62 55.38 1.51
CA ALA A 129 11.63 53.98 1.90
C ALA A 129 10.53 53.28 1.07
N ARG A 130 10.96 52.43 0.12
CA ARG A 130 10.07 51.46 -0.53
C ARG A 130 9.39 50.63 0.56
N PRO A 131 8.07 50.34 0.46
CA PRO A 131 7.45 49.41 1.38
C PRO A 131 8.03 48.02 1.13
N ALA A 132 8.87 47.53 2.06
CA ALA A 132 9.25 46.13 2.08
C ALA A 132 8.02 45.34 2.54
N SER A 133 7.45 44.54 1.65
CA SER A 133 6.38 43.59 1.94
C SER A 133 6.91 42.51 2.91
N GLY A 134 6.86 42.80 4.21
CA GLY A 134 7.32 41.92 5.27
C GLY A 134 6.26 40.88 5.63
N GLY A 135 6.52 39.62 5.27
CA GLY A 135 5.69 38.45 5.59
C GLY A 135 5.33 37.66 4.34
N GLY A 136 6.17 36.68 3.98
CA GLY A 136 5.91 35.84 2.81
C GLY A 136 6.81 34.63 2.74
N ILE A 137 6.47 33.68 1.87
CA ILE A 137 7.20 32.41 1.69
C ILE A 137 8.71 32.61 1.42
N ASN A 138 9.10 33.77 0.87
CA ASN A 138 10.48 34.13 0.54
C ASN A 138 11.32 34.64 1.73
N SER A 139 10.75 34.73 2.95
CA SER A 139 11.48 35.15 4.16
C SER A 139 12.47 34.10 4.68
N ALA A 140 12.67 32.99 3.97
CA ALA A 140 13.65 31.96 4.32
C ALA A 140 15.11 32.48 4.28
N PRO A 141 16.03 31.92 5.10
CA PRO A 141 17.43 32.36 5.11
C PRO A 141 18.13 32.14 3.75
N THR A 142 18.85 33.16 3.31
CA THR A 142 19.69 33.10 2.10
C THR A 142 21.18 33.16 2.46
N ILE A 143 22.02 32.40 1.76
CA ILE A 143 23.47 32.49 1.82
C ILE A 143 23.93 33.17 0.51
N HIS A 144 24.59 34.32 0.60
CA HIS A 144 24.98 35.15 -0.56
C HIS A 144 23.82 35.45 -1.54
N GLY A 145 22.62 35.68 -1.01
CA GLY A 145 21.42 35.96 -1.81
C GLY A 145 20.82 34.75 -2.53
N ARG A 146 21.33 33.53 -2.27
CA ARG A 146 20.74 32.27 -2.76
C ARG A 146 20.10 31.49 -1.62
N TYR A 147 18.93 30.93 -1.88
CA TYR A 147 18.29 30.01 -0.94
C TYR A 147 19.05 28.68 -0.92
N SER A 148 19.27 28.13 0.28
CA SER A 148 19.70 26.74 0.40
C SER A 148 18.56 25.83 -0.05
N SER A 149 18.88 24.71 -0.71
CA SER A 149 17.89 23.69 -1.12
C SER A 149 17.04 23.17 0.04
N ARG A 150 17.57 23.22 1.28
CA ARG A 150 16.81 22.88 2.50
C ARG A 150 15.57 23.75 2.70
N TYR A 151 15.60 25.00 2.23
CA TYR A 151 14.49 25.94 2.40
C TYR A 151 13.65 26.11 1.14
N LEU A 152 13.91 25.31 0.10
CA LEU A 152 13.06 25.27 -1.07
C LEU A 152 11.96 24.22 -0.89
N PRO A 153 10.79 24.42 -1.53
CA PRO A 153 9.76 23.41 -1.60
C PRO A 153 10.29 22.09 -2.15
N TYR A 154 9.77 20.99 -1.61
CA TYR A 154 9.95 19.67 -2.19
C TYR A 154 8.59 19.09 -2.57
N ALA A 155 8.58 18.20 -3.56
CA ALA A 155 7.39 17.49 -3.98
C ALA A 155 7.45 16.03 -3.52
N LEU A 156 6.33 15.49 -3.03
CA LEU A 156 6.11 14.08 -2.84
C LEU A 156 5.27 13.57 -4.02
N LEU A 157 5.93 12.89 -4.95
CA LEU A 157 5.24 12.18 -6.03
C LEU A 157 4.72 10.85 -5.50
N ASP A 158 3.45 10.58 -5.70
CA ASP A 158 2.81 9.30 -5.39
C ASP A 158 2.10 8.76 -6.63
N PHE A 159 2.53 7.59 -7.06
CA PHE A 159 1.88 6.82 -8.11
C PHE A 159 1.81 5.36 -7.71
N ASP A 160 0.59 4.79 -7.70
CA ASP A 160 0.35 3.38 -7.38
C ASP A 160 1.01 2.91 -6.06
N LYS A 161 0.86 3.75 -5.03
CA LYS A 161 1.43 3.59 -3.67
C LYS A 161 2.95 3.65 -3.62
N VAL A 162 3.61 4.07 -4.70
CA VAL A 162 5.07 4.27 -4.74
C VAL A 162 5.34 5.76 -4.63
N GLN A 163 6.11 6.12 -3.60
CA GLN A 163 6.36 7.51 -3.26
C GLN A 163 7.80 7.95 -3.47
N VAL A 164 7.97 9.21 -3.87
CA VAL A 164 9.26 9.80 -4.22
C VAL A 164 9.31 11.24 -3.74
N PHE A 165 10.30 11.54 -2.92
CA PHE A 165 10.62 12.92 -2.56
C PHE A 165 11.51 13.53 -3.63
N VAL A 166 11.15 14.73 -4.06
CA VAL A 166 11.80 15.47 -5.14
C VAL A 166 12.08 16.87 -4.63
N ASP A 167 13.31 17.08 -4.17
CA ASP A 167 13.77 18.39 -3.69
C ASP A 167 13.99 19.34 -4.88
N ALA A 168 13.57 20.60 -4.70
CA ALA A 168 13.96 21.65 -5.65
C ALA A 168 15.46 21.94 -5.54
N VAL A 169 16.09 22.19 -6.69
CA VAL A 169 17.54 22.39 -6.81
C VAL A 169 17.93 23.86 -6.80
N SER A 170 17.03 24.75 -7.21
CA SER A 170 17.29 26.20 -7.27
C SER A 170 16.00 27.02 -7.27
N GLY A 171 16.12 28.34 -7.41
CA GLY A 171 14.99 29.27 -7.43
C GLY A 171 14.72 29.90 -6.07
N SER A 172 13.46 30.25 -5.84
CA SER A 172 12.96 30.83 -4.60
C SER A 172 11.85 29.95 -4.01
N PRO A 173 11.53 30.08 -2.71
CA PRO A 173 10.41 29.35 -2.14
C PRO A 173 9.07 29.60 -2.86
N GLN A 174 8.84 30.80 -3.38
CA GLN A 174 7.67 31.12 -4.20
C GLN A 174 7.72 30.52 -5.61
N ASN A 175 8.90 30.50 -6.22
CA ASN A 175 9.13 30.04 -7.60
C ASN A 175 10.32 29.06 -7.63
N PRO A 176 10.12 27.81 -7.20
CA PRO A 176 11.18 26.81 -7.16
C PRO A 176 11.44 26.19 -8.54
N TYR A 177 12.68 25.78 -8.77
CA TYR A 177 13.11 25.00 -9.92
C TYR A 177 13.56 23.61 -9.48
N TRP A 178 12.99 22.60 -10.13
CA TRP A 178 13.38 21.20 -10.01
C TRP A 178 14.37 20.82 -11.13
N PRO A 179 14.98 19.63 -11.09
CA PRO A 179 15.97 19.23 -12.09
C PRO A 179 15.49 19.23 -13.55
N GLY A 180 14.17 19.24 -13.80
CA GLY A 180 13.60 19.23 -15.14
C GLY A 180 13.91 17.93 -15.88
N GLU A 181 14.30 18.04 -17.15
CA GLU A 181 14.63 16.89 -17.99
C GLU A 181 15.91 16.15 -17.57
N ASN A 182 16.76 16.79 -16.76
CA ASN A 182 18.00 16.18 -16.27
C ASN A 182 17.74 15.05 -15.26
N THR A 183 16.55 14.99 -14.67
CA THR A 183 16.20 13.93 -13.72
C THR A 183 14.76 13.50 -13.96
N SER A 184 14.60 12.22 -14.33
CA SER A 184 13.29 11.61 -14.48
C SER A 184 13.03 10.60 -13.37
N TYR A 185 11.79 10.55 -12.92
CA TYR A 185 11.29 9.65 -11.91
C TYR A 185 10.41 8.61 -12.59
N LYS A 186 10.86 7.36 -12.56
CA LYS A 186 10.23 6.26 -13.30
C LYS A 186 9.35 5.43 -12.39
N PHE A 187 8.11 5.17 -12.76
CA PHE A 187 7.21 4.32 -12.01
C PHE A 187 6.76 3.16 -12.88
N ASP A 188 6.79 1.96 -12.33
CA ASP A 188 6.23 0.80 -13.00
C ASP A 188 4.70 0.94 -13.06
N VAL A 189 4.13 0.91 -14.27
CA VAL A 189 2.69 1.05 -14.49
C VAL A 189 2.04 -0.30 -14.35
N SER A 190 1.25 -0.42 -13.29
CA SER A 190 0.54 -1.66 -12.95
C SER A 190 -0.99 -1.51 -13.12
N ARG A 191 -1.47 -0.28 -13.27
CA ARG A 191 -2.88 0.08 -13.51
C ARG A 191 -2.98 1.52 -13.98
N ALA A 192 -4.12 1.88 -14.57
CA ALA A 192 -4.46 3.28 -14.79
C ALA A 192 -4.84 3.91 -13.43
N THR A 193 -4.02 4.84 -12.96
CA THR A 193 -4.30 5.63 -11.76
C THR A 193 -3.77 7.04 -11.93
N GLU A 194 -4.30 7.97 -11.13
CA GLU A 194 -3.74 9.31 -11.02
C GLU A 194 -2.34 9.26 -10.40
N LEU A 195 -1.45 10.09 -10.91
CA LEU A 195 -0.22 10.52 -10.25
C LEU A 195 -0.56 11.75 -9.42
N THR A 196 -0.15 11.76 -8.15
CA THR A 196 -0.31 12.95 -7.30
C THR A 196 1.05 13.52 -6.93
N ALA A 197 1.17 14.84 -6.95
CA ALA A 197 2.33 15.58 -6.48
C ALA A 197 1.89 16.48 -5.32
N GLN A 198 2.28 16.12 -4.11
CA GLN A 198 2.01 16.93 -2.91
C GLN A 198 3.21 17.83 -2.63
N LEU A 199 2.97 19.12 -2.44
CA LEU A 199 4.01 20.12 -2.26
C LEU A 199 4.16 20.47 -0.78
N TYR A 200 5.40 20.51 -0.31
CA TYR A 200 5.73 20.80 1.09
C TYR A 200 6.91 21.76 1.19
N LEU A 201 6.96 22.52 2.28
CA LEU A 201 8.08 23.36 2.68
C LEU A 201 8.58 22.91 4.05
N ARG A 202 9.91 22.78 4.20
CA ARG A 202 10.49 22.37 5.48
C ARG A 202 10.28 23.44 6.55
N ASN A 203 9.76 23.03 7.71
CA ASN A 203 9.49 23.95 8.81
C ASN A 203 10.78 24.23 9.63
N PRO A 204 11.32 25.45 9.65
CA PRO A 204 12.54 25.79 10.37
C PRO A 204 12.36 25.74 11.89
N ASN A 205 11.12 25.81 12.36
CA ASN A 205 10.77 25.75 13.78
C ASN A 205 10.40 24.31 14.22
N ALA A 206 10.59 23.31 13.36
CA ALA A 206 10.31 21.92 13.69
C ALA A 206 11.16 21.46 14.87
N ARG A 207 10.58 20.63 15.74
CA ARG A 207 11.29 20.11 16.90
C ARG A 207 12.47 19.23 16.46
N PRO A 208 13.63 19.27 17.15
CA PRO A 208 14.72 18.36 16.87
C PRO A 208 14.22 16.90 16.92
N GLY A 209 14.39 16.16 15.82
CA GLY A 209 13.94 14.77 15.70
C GLY A 209 12.51 14.58 15.16
N ALA A 210 11.75 15.65 14.89
CA ALA A 210 10.41 15.55 14.29
C ALA A 210 10.42 15.07 12.82
N GLY A 211 11.59 15.05 12.17
CA GLY A 211 11.71 14.65 10.76
C GLY A 211 10.87 15.54 9.85
N ARG A 212 10.10 14.92 8.95
CA ARG A 212 9.18 15.60 8.00
C ARG A 212 7.74 15.73 8.52
N SER A 213 7.46 15.29 9.74
CA SER A 213 6.08 15.25 10.27
C SER A 213 5.50 16.63 10.58
N GLU A 214 6.36 17.63 10.77
CA GLU A 214 5.99 19.03 11.04
C GLU A 214 6.23 19.96 9.84
N ASP A 215 6.46 19.41 8.64
CA ASP A 215 6.65 20.17 7.40
C ASP A 215 5.33 20.82 6.92
N ILE A 216 5.44 21.98 6.29
CA ILE A 216 4.32 22.83 5.91
C ILE A 216 3.75 22.36 4.57
N PHE A 217 2.50 21.94 4.55
CA PHE A 217 1.80 21.59 3.31
C PHE A 217 1.46 22.85 2.49
N LEU A 218 1.86 22.85 1.22
CA LEU A 218 1.61 23.96 0.28
C LEU A 218 0.46 23.69 -0.69
N GLY A 219 0.12 22.42 -0.95
CA GLY A 219 -0.97 22.03 -1.83
C GLY A 219 -0.71 20.74 -2.61
N ILE A 220 -1.62 20.38 -3.51
CA ILE A 220 -1.57 19.13 -4.29
C ILE A 220 -1.86 19.38 -5.77
N VAL A 221 -1.15 18.66 -6.64
CA VAL A 221 -1.40 18.59 -8.07
C VAL A 221 -1.75 17.14 -8.42
N ARG A 222 -2.82 16.96 -9.20
CA ARG A 222 -3.27 15.65 -9.68
C ARG A 222 -3.08 15.58 -11.18
N VAL A 223 -2.44 14.52 -11.64
CA VAL A 223 -2.22 14.23 -13.05
C VAL A 223 -2.94 12.93 -13.36
N SER A 224 -3.69 12.89 -14.46
CA SER A 224 -4.25 11.66 -15.03
C SER A 224 -3.40 11.27 -16.23
N PRO A 225 -2.40 10.38 -16.08
CA PRO A 225 -1.51 10.05 -17.18
C PRO A 225 -2.24 9.27 -18.28
N ARG A 226 -1.79 9.44 -19.52
CA ARG A 226 -2.17 8.55 -20.61
C ARG A 226 -1.27 7.31 -20.65
N PHE A 227 -1.89 6.14 -20.81
CA PHE A 227 -1.21 4.83 -20.86
C PHE A 227 -1.32 4.13 -22.23
N GLU A 228 -1.69 4.89 -23.27
CA GLU A 228 -1.74 4.43 -24.66
C GLU A 228 -0.74 5.22 -25.51
N GLU A 229 -0.14 4.57 -26.51
CA GLU A 229 0.70 5.27 -27.50
C GLU A 229 -0.10 6.36 -28.22
N VAL A 230 0.52 7.52 -28.41
CA VAL A 230 -0.05 8.62 -29.19
C VAL A 230 -0.22 8.14 -30.62
N LYS A 231 -1.46 7.97 -31.07
CA LYS A 231 -1.75 7.69 -32.48
C LYS A 231 -1.50 8.96 -33.27
N GLN A 232 -0.75 8.88 -34.36
CA GLN A 232 -0.57 10.04 -35.23
C GLN A 232 -1.86 10.26 -36.04
N TYR A 233 -2.38 11.48 -36.06
CA TYR A 233 -3.57 11.80 -36.86
C TYR A 233 -3.26 11.58 -38.34
N VAL A 234 -3.94 10.62 -38.96
CA VAL A 234 -3.83 10.36 -40.41
C VAL A 234 -4.97 11.11 -41.08
N GLU A 235 -4.61 12.12 -41.86
CA GLU A 235 -5.59 12.86 -42.66
C GLU A 235 -6.14 11.99 -43.79
N ASP A 236 -7.46 11.93 -43.93
CA ASP A 236 -8.08 11.33 -45.11
C ASP A 236 -7.82 12.24 -46.33
N PRO A 237 -7.09 11.76 -47.36
CA PRO A 237 -6.79 12.55 -48.56
C PRO A 237 -8.04 12.96 -49.35
N LYS A 238 -9.18 12.31 -49.11
CA LYS A 238 -10.45 12.55 -49.82
C LYS A 238 -11.41 13.48 -49.05
N ALA A 239 -11.07 13.89 -47.83
CA ALA A 239 -11.94 14.73 -47.01
C ALA A 239 -11.87 16.23 -47.39
N SER A 240 -13.01 16.92 -47.32
CA SER A 240 -13.08 18.37 -47.50
C SER A 240 -12.27 19.11 -46.44
N LYS A 241 -11.78 20.32 -46.75
CA LYS A 241 -11.01 21.17 -45.80
C LYS A 241 -11.74 21.36 -44.47
N LYS A 242 -13.06 21.58 -44.51
CA LYS A 242 -13.90 21.75 -43.32
C LYS A 242 -14.01 20.45 -42.49
N ASP A 243 -14.04 19.30 -43.16
CA ASP A 243 -14.10 17.99 -42.51
C ASP A 243 -12.75 17.58 -41.92
N ARG A 244 -11.64 18.00 -42.55
CA ARG A 244 -10.27 17.84 -42.00
C ARG A 244 -10.07 18.65 -40.73
N GLU A 245 -10.51 19.91 -40.72
CA GLU A 245 -10.46 20.77 -39.53
C GLU A 245 -11.33 20.21 -38.39
N ARG A 246 -12.54 19.74 -38.72
CA ARG A 246 -13.45 19.12 -37.74
C ARG A 246 -12.91 17.78 -37.21
N GLY A 247 -12.31 16.96 -38.08
CA GLY A 247 -11.66 15.70 -37.71
C GLY A 247 -10.44 15.91 -36.80
N MET A 248 -9.63 16.93 -37.09
CA MET A 248 -8.48 17.31 -36.27
C MET A 248 -8.89 17.86 -34.91
N ALA A 249 -9.95 18.68 -34.85
CA ALA A 249 -10.49 19.20 -33.59
C ALA A 249 -11.10 18.08 -32.73
N ALA A 250 -11.86 17.17 -33.35
CA ALA A 250 -12.43 15.99 -32.67
C ALA A 250 -11.33 15.06 -32.15
N PHE A 251 -10.29 14.81 -32.96
CA PHE A 251 -9.11 14.03 -32.55
C PHE A 251 -8.40 14.69 -31.35
N THR A 252 -8.18 16.01 -31.40
CA THR A 252 -7.53 16.75 -30.30
C THR A 252 -8.36 16.75 -29.02
N GLN A 253 -9.69 16.83 -29.13
CA GLN A 253 -10.60 16.75 -27.99
C GLN A 253 -10.62 15.34 -27.38
N GLN A 254 -10.60 14.30 -28.23
CA GLN A 254 -10.49 12.91 -27.79
C GLN A 254 -9.14 12.64 -27.11
N GLU A 255 -8.04 13.16 -27.65
CA GLU A 255 -6.70 13.04 -27.08
C GLU A 255 -6.61 13.70 -25.69
N ARG A 256 -7.25 14.86 -25.48
CA ARG A 256 -7.33 15.50 -24.15
C ARG A 256 -8.13 14.69 -23.13
N GLN A 257 -9.13 13.92 -23.57
CA GLN A 257 -9.91 13.05 -22.68
C GLN A 257 -9.14 11.77 -22.30
N MET A 258 -8.09 11.41 -23.05
CA MET A 258 -7.30 10.19 -22.83
C MET A 258 -6.18 10.36 -21.79
N GLY A 259 -6.01 11.56 -21.22
CA GLY A 259 -5.03 11.86 -20.19
C GLY A 259 -3.86 12.71 -20.67
N GLN A 260 -3.03 13.15 -19.72
CA GLN A 260 -1.88 14.02 -19.96
C GLN A 260 -0.71 13.25 -20.60
N VAL A 261 -0.05 13.89 -21.58
CA VAL A 261 1.25 13.49 -22.15
C VAL A 261 2.13 14.72 -22.29
N GLY A 262 3.40 14.59 -21.92
CA GLY A 262 4.38 15.67 -22.00
C GLY A 262 4.24 16.67 -20.86
N ASN A 263 4.78 17.87 -21.09
CA ASN A 263 4.95 18.92 -20.09
C ASN A 263 3.72 19.84 -20.05
N GLU A 264 2.99 19.87 -18.93
CA GLU A 264 1.84 20.75 -18.75
C GLU A 264 1.92 21.55 -17.44
N TRP A 265 1.29 22.73 -17.43
CA TRP A 265 1.08 23.53 -16.23
C TRP A 265 -0.25 23.13 -15.59
N LEU A 266 -0.22 22.80 -14.31
CA LEU A 266 -1.39 22.42 -13.54
C LEU A 266 -1.50 23.30 -12.30
N ASP A 267 -2.72 23.73 -11.99
CA ASP A 267 -2.98 24.55 -10.81
C ASP A 267 -2.91 23.72 -9.53
N VAL A 268 -2.35 24.33 -8.48
CA VAL A 268 -2.23 23.70 -7.17
C VAL A 268 -3.58 23.76 -6.46
N ALA A 269 -4.17 22.59 -6.22
CA ALA A 269 -5.37 22.47 -5.39
C ALA A 269 -5.02 22.56 -3.90
N PHE A 270 -5.94 23.12 -3.09
CA PHE A 270 -5.76 23.35 -1.65
C PHE A 270 -4.52 24.20 -1.32
N GLY A 271 -4.10 25.06 -2.24
CA GLY A 271 -2.94 25.93 -2.16
C GLY A 271 -3.04 27.09 -3.14
N THR A 272 -1.91 27.75 -3.42
CA THR A 272 -1.82 28.78 -4.46
C THR A 272 -0.71 28.45 -5.45
N GLY A 273 -0.87 28.94 -6.68
CA GLY A 273 0.14 28.81 -7.72
C GLY A 273 -0.09 27.62 -8.65
N SER A 274 0.91 27.32 -9.47
CA SER A 274 0.86 26.27 -10.49
C SER A 274 2.19 25.51 -10.55
N LEU A 275 2.15 24.24 -10.94
CA LEU A 275 3.30 23.36 -11.12
C LEU A 275 3.41 22.90 -12.57
N LYS A 276 4.61 22.97 -13.12
CA LYS A 276 4.93 22.39 -14.43
C LYS A 276 5.47 20.98 -14.26
N ILE A 277 4.69 19.99 -14.72
CA ILE A 277 5.02 18.56 -14.61
C ILE A 277 4.96 17.89 -15.98
N GLY A 278 5.97 17.08 -16.27
CA GLY A 278 6.09 16.27 -17.47
C GLY A 278 5.74 14.81 -17.18
N VAL A 279 4.91 14.20 -18.02
CA VAL A 279 4.52 12.79 -17.87
C VAL A 279 4.55 12.06 -19.22
N VAL A 280 5.30 10.96 -19.30
CA VAL A 280 5.42 10.14 -20.52
C VAL A 280 5.29 8.66 -20.16
N PHE A 281 4.42 7.93 -20.84
CA PHE A 281 4.33 6.48 -20.72
C PHE A 281 5.16 5.79 -21.79
N VAL A 282 5.98 4.82 -21.37
CA VAL A 282 6.81 3.99 -22.25
C VAL A 282 6.39 2.53 -22.10
N GLU A 283 5.82 1.93 -23.14
CA GLU A 283 5.42 0.52 -23.15
C GLU A 283 6.65 -0.40 -23.04
N ASN A 284 6.56 -1.42 -22.19
CA ASN A 284 7.63 -2.39 -21.97
C ASN A 284 7.48 -3.54 -22.98
N ARG A 285 8.08 -3.39 -24.15
CA ARG A 285 8.04 -4.40 -25.21
C ARG A 285 8.95 -5.59 -24.85
N HIS A 286 8.36 -6.65 -24.30
CA HIS A 286 8.91 -8.02 -24.15
C HIS A 286 10.30 -8.14 -23.49
N ARG A 287 10.44 -7.78 -22.21
CA ARG A 287 11.54 -8.29 -21.38
C ARG A 287 11.00 -9.12 -20.22
N THR A 288 11.32 -10.41 -20.21
CA THR A 288 11.10 -11.28 -19.05
C THR A 288 12.03 -10.85 -17.93
N LEU A 289 11.47 -10.52 -16.76
CA LEU A 289 12.27 -10.13 -15.61
C LEU A 289 13.10 -11.31 -15.10
N THR A 290 14.33 -11.03 -14.70
CA THR A 290 15.21 -11.97 -14.02
C THR A 290 15.71 -11.39 -12.70
N ILE A 291 16.42 -12.20 -11.91
CA ILE A 291 16.93 -11.74 -10.62
C ILE A 291 18.00 -10.63 -10.79
N GLU A 292 18.72 -10.64 -11.91
CA GLU A 292 19.74 -9.65 -12.28
C GLU A 292 19.17 -8.27 -12.58
N ASP A 293 17.85 -8.16 -12.81
CA ASP A 293 17.17 -6.87 -12.94
C ASP A 293 16.95 -6.18 -11.58
N PHE A 294 17.33 -6.83 -10.46
CA PHE A 294 17.16 -6.35 -9.10
C PHE A 294 18.48 -6.35 -8.31
N GLU A 295 18.82 -5.21 -7.73
CA GLU A 295 19.85 -5.06 -6.71
C GLU A 295 19.29 -5.54 -5.35
N LEU A 296 19.91 -6.56 -4.75
CA LEU A 296 19.51 -7.09 -3.44
C LEU A 296 20.09 -6.19 -2.33
N LEU A 297 19.23 -5.63 -1.48
CA LEU A 297 19.65 -4.63 -0.48
C LEU A 297 19.73 -5.19 0.94
N LYS A 298 18.64 -5.76 1.45
CA LYS A 298 18.57 -6.30 2.83
C LYS A 298 17.63 -7.48 2.93
N VAL A 299 17.91 -8.41 3.84
CA VAL A 299 16.92 -9.41 4.25
C VAL A 299 15.96 -8.78 5.25
N VAL A 300 14.67 -8.86 5.00
CA VAL A 300 13.63 -8.24 5.84
C VAL A 300 12.71 -9.26 6.51
N GLY A 301 12.76 -10.52 6.07
CA GLY A 301 12.02 -11.61 6.72
C GLY A 301 12.48 -12.99 6.25
N LYS A 302 12.25 -13.99 7.09
CA LYS A 302 12.54 -15.40 6.83
C LYS A 302 11.45 -16.26 7.46
N GLY A 303 10.96 -17.25 6.72
CA GLY A 303 9.92 -18.15 7.19
C GLY A 303 9.96 -19.52 6.53
N SER A 304 8.98 -20.36 6.85
CA SER A 304 8.83 -21.72 6.32
C SER A 304 8.72 -21.78 4.80
N PHE A 305 8.24 -20.71 4.17
CA PHE A 305 8.01 -20.61 2.73
C PHE A 305 9.16 -19.94 1.97
N GLY A 306 10.15 -19.39 2.66
CA GLY A 306 11.32 -18.81 2.02
C GLY A 306 11.88 -17.56 2.71
N LYS A 307 12.58 -16.76 1.90
CA LYS A 307 13.27 -15.53 2.30
C LYS A 307 12.63 -14.34 1.61
N VAL A 308 12.45 -13.24 2.35
CA VAL A 308 11.97 -11.96 1.82
C VAL A 308 13.10 -10.94 1.90
N MET A 309 13.39 -10.32 0.76
CA MET A 309 14.47 -9.33 0.63
C MET A 309 13.90 -7.99 0.17
N GLN A 310 14.39 -6.90 0.73
CA GLN A 310 14.28 -5.58 0.13
C GLN A 310 15.19 -5.54 -1.09
N VAL A 311 14.64 -5.13 -2.24
CA VAL A 311 15.37 -5.06 -3.51
C VAL A 311 15.12 -3.72 -4.18
N ARG A 312 16.07 -3.28 -5.00
CA ARG A 312 15.92 -2.13 -5.90
C ARG A 312 15.90 -2.60 -7.34
N LYS A 313 14.85 -2.27 -8.09
CA LYS A 313 14.79 -2.57 -9.53
C LYS A 313 15.73 -1.65 -10.31
N ASN A 314 16.57 -2.19 -11.18
CA ASN A 314 17.69 -1.45 -11.79
C ASN A 314 17.27 -0.32 -12.73
N ASP A 315 16.18 -0.48 -13.46
CA ASP A 315 15.72 0.49 -14.48
C ASP A 315 14.91 1.66 -13.89
N THR A 316 14.16 1.41 -12.81
CA THR A 316 13.27 2.39 -12.16
C THR A 316 13.78 2.85 -10.80
N HIS A 317 14.82 2.20 -10.27
CA HIS A 317 15.39 2.41 -8.93
C HIS A 317 14.35 2.34 -7.80
N ARG A 318 13.22 1.67 -8.03
CA ARG A 318 12.14 1.50 -7.05
C ARG A 318 12.43 0.36 -6.10
N ILE A 319 12.00 0.56 -4.86
CA ILE A 319 12.16 -0.39 -3.77
C ILE A 319 10.96 -1.31 -3.70
N TYR A 320 11.24 -2.60 -3.64
CA TYR A 320 10.24 -3.67 -3.58
C TYR A 320 10.61 -4.70 -2.52
N ALA A 321 9.64 -5.51 -2.12
CA ALA A 321 9.85 -6.72 -1.35
C ALA A 321 9.84 -7.92 -2.29
N LEU A 322 10.94 -8.67 -2.38
CA LEU A 322 11.07 -9.86 -3.21
C LEU A 322 11.03 -11.10 -2.31
N LYS A 323 9.95 -11.88 -2.45
CA LYS A 323 9.78 -13.17 -1.77
C LYS A 323 10.26 -14.29 -2.71
N THR A 324 11.20 -15.10 -2.21
CA THR A 324 11.77 -16.23 -2.94
C THR A 324 11.22 -17.54 -2.40
N ILE A 325 10.68 -18.38 -3.29
CA ILE A 325 10.09 -19.70 -2.97
C ILE A 325 10.81 -20.78 -3.76
N ARG A 326 11.15 -21.92 -3.13
CA ARG A 326 11.88 -23.02 -3.79
C ARG A 326 10.92 -23.96 -4.51
N LYS A 327 11.13 -24.21 -5.81
CA LYS A 327 10.29 -25.10 -6.62
C LYS A 327 10.25 -26.53 -6.10
N ALA A 328 11.40 -27.06 -5.69
CA ALA A 328 11.51 -28.43 -5.14
C ALA A 328 10.61 -28.64 -3.91
N HIS A 329 10.44 -27.62 -3.08
CA HIS A 329 9.59 -27.67 -1.88
C HIS A 329 8.11 -27.67 -2.24
N ILE A 330 7.71 -26.91 -3.25
CA ILE A 330 6.32 -26.89 -3.75
C ILE A 330 5.95 -28.25 -4.35
N ILE A 331 6.86 -28.83 -5.16
CA ILE A 331 6.62 -30.13 -5.79
C ILE A 331 6.53 -31.24 -4.75
N SER A 332 7.43 -31.27 -3.76
CA SER A 332 7.42 -32.32 -2.73
C SER A 332 6.14 -32.32 -1.89
N ARG A 333 5.43 -31.18 -1.82
CA ARG A 333 4.13 -31.05 -1.17
C ARG A 333 2.93 -31.17 -2.11
N SER A 334 3.16 -31.32 -3.41
CA SER A 334 2.10 -31.34 -4.43
C SER A 334 1.24 -30.06 -4.45
N GLU A 335 1.86 -28.91 -4.18
CA GLU A 335 1.19 -27.60 -4.04
C GLU A 335 1.28 -26.73 -5.30
N VAL A 336 1.74 -27.27 -6.44
CA VAL A 336 2.02 -26.45 -7.65
C VAL A 336 0.78 -25.70 -8.16
N ALA A 337 -0.36 -26.38 -8.28
CA ALA A 337 -1.61 -25.76 -8.71
C ALA A 337 -2.05 -24.65 -7.76
N HIS A 338 -1.90 -24.88 -6.45
CA HIS A 338 -2.22 -23.90 -5.41
C HIS A 338 -1.33 -22.66 -5.52
N THR A 339 -0.02 -22.82 -5.70
CA THR A 339 0.92 -21.70 -5.85
C THR A 339 0.63 -20.88 -7.11
N LEU A 340 0.27 -21.51 -8.24
CA LEU A 340 -0.13 -20.80 -9.46
C LEU A 340 -1.44 -20.02 -9.28
N ALA A 341 -2.41 -20.60 -8.56
CA ALA A 341 -3.66 -19.95 -8.19
C ALA A 341 -3.43 -18.76 -7.24
N GLU A 342 -2.52 -18.90 -6.26
CA GLU A 342 -2.10 -17.82 -5.36
C GLU A 342 -1.61 -16.60 -6.14
N ARG A 343 -0.68 -16.83 -7.05
CA ARG A 343 -0.17 -15.79 -7.95
C ARG A 343 -1.28 -15.21 -8.83
N SER A 344 -2.23 -16.01 -9.33
CA SER A 344 -3.38 -15.53 -10.13
C SER A 344 -4.25 -14.56 -9.35
N VAL A 345 -4.61 -14.91 -8.11
CA VAL A 345 -5.47 -14.07 -7.28
C VAL A 345 -4.74 -12.80 -6.87
N LEU A 346 -3.48 -12.90 -6.43
CA LEU A 346 -2.70 -11.73 -6.03
C LEU A 346 -2.52 -10.71 -7.16
N ALA A 347 -2.48 -11.18 -8.41
CA ALA A 347 -2.46 -10.31 -9.58
C ALA A 347 -3.78 -9.52 -9.75
N GLN A 348 -4.92 -10.07 -9.33
CA GLN A 348 -6.26 -9.50 -9.50
C GLN A 348 -6.72 -8.64 -8.32
N ILE A 349 -6.21 -8.91 -7.11
CA ILE A 349 -6.61 -8.17 -5.90
C ILE A 349 -6.30 -6.67 -6.07
N ASN A 350 -7.33 -5.87 -5.84
CA ASN A 350 -7.22 -4.42 -5.77
C ASN A 350 -7.86 -3.90 -4.47
N ASN A 351 -7.07 -3.91 -3.39
CA ASN A 351 -7.49 -3.40 -2.08
C ASN A 351 -6.42 -2.47 -1.49
N PRO A 352 -6.79 -1.34 -0.87
CA PRO A 352 -5.82 -0.44 -0.23
C PRO A 352 -5.04 -1.11 0.90
N PHE A 353 -5.64 -2.09 1.57
CA PHE A 353 -5.16 -2.73 2.79
C PHE A 353 -4.52 -4.11 2.56
N ILE A 354 -4.27 -4.48 1.30
CA ILE A 354 -3.52 -5.67 0.92
C ILE A 354 -2.25 -5.24 0.17
N VAL A 355 -1.11 -5.88 0.47
CA VAL A 355 0.14 -5.64 -0.23
C VAL A 355 0.00 -6.09 -1.70
N PRO A 356 0.11 -5.18 -2.68
CA PRO A 356 -0.10 -5.52 -4.08
C PRO A 356 1.10 -6.28 -4.67
N LEU A 357 0.80 -7.30 -5.48
CA LEU A 357 1.76 -7.93 -6.38
C LEU A 357 2.05 -7.01 -7.57
N LYS A 358 3.34 -6.73 -7.79
CA LYS A 358 3.84 -5.92 -8.90
C LYS A 358 4.32 -6.82 -10.05
N PHE A 359 5.16 -7.80 -9.74
CA PHE A 359 5.71 -8.74 -10.72
C PHE A 359 5.83 -10.13 -10.14
N SER A 360 5.87 -11.15 -11.00
CA SER A 360 6.42 -12.46 -10.64
C SER A 360 7.25 -13.02 -11.77
N PHE A 361 8.33 -13.70 -11.43
CA PHE A 361 9.23 -14.34 -12.39
C PHE A 361 9.84 -15.58 -11.76
N GLN A 362 10.55 -16.37 -12.54
CA GLN A 362 11.11 -17.64 -12.08
C GLN A 362 12.52 -17.86 -12.63
N SER A 363 13.31 -18.61 -11.88
CA SER A 363 14.55 -19.22 -12.32
C SER A 363 14.35 -20.74 -12.42
N PRO A 364 15.35 -21.53 -12.84
CA PRO A 364 15.25 -22.99 -12.83
C PRO A 364 14.91 -23.56 -11.44
N GLU A 365 15.36 -22.93 -10.36
CA GLU A 365 15.23 -23.50 -9.00
C GLU A 365 14.13 -22.83 -8.16
N LYS A 366 13.79 -21.58 -8.49
CA LYS A 366 13.01 -20.71 -7.61
C LYS A 366 11.89 -19.98 -8.36
N LEU A 367 10.89 -19.61 -7.58
CA LEU A 367 9.84 -18.68 -7.94
C LEU A 367 10.03 -17.40 -7.14
N TYR A 368 9.81 -16.26 -7.80
CA TYR A 368 9.95 -14.94 -7.21
C TYR A 368 8.63 -14.18 -7.31
N LEU A 369 8.19 -13.61 -6.19
CA LEU A 369 7.08 -12.65 -6.10
C LEU A 369 7.67 -11.29 -5.72
N VAL A 370 7.42 -10.28 -6.54
CA VAL A 370 7.83 -8.90 -6.27
C VAL A 370 6.61 -8.10 -5.83
N LEU A 371 6.60 -7.74 -4.56
CA LEU A 371 5.53 -7.07 -3.85
C LEU A 371 5.91 -5.62 -3.56
N ALA A 372 4.93 -4.75 -3.33
CA ALA A 372 5.23 -3.41 -2.82
C ALA A 372 5.94 -3.51 -1.46
N PHE A 373 6.98 -2.70 -1.25
CA PHE A 373 7.68 -2.63 0.02
C PHE A 373 6.91 -1.72 1.00
N VAL A 374 6.64 -2.23 2.19
CA VAL A 374 5.92 -1.51 3.26
C VAL A 374 6.86 -1.39 4.46
N ASN A 375 7.24 -0.17 4.83
CA ASN A 375 8.38 0.11 5.71
C ASN A 375 8.03 0.57 7.13
N GLY A 376 6.75 0.61 7.50
CA GLY A 376 6.32 0.93 8.86
C GLY A 376 6.45 -0.24 9.86
N GLY A 377 6.89 -1.42 9.40
CA GLY A 377 7.11 -2.61 10.23
C GLY A 377 5.83 -3.40 10.52
N GLU A 378 5.98 -4.51 11.24
CA GLU A 378 4.88 -5.40 11.59
C GLU A 378 4.06 -4.84 12.76
N LEU A 379 2.73 -5.08 12.73
CA LEU A 379 1.82 -4.70 13.80
C LEU A 379 2.22 -5.31 15.14
N PHE A 380 2.76 -6.54 15.10
CA PHE A 380 3.34 -7.23 16.26
C PHE A 380 4.33 -6.36 17.05
N HIS A 381 5.30 -5.74 16.37
CA HIS A 381 6.34 -4.93 17.00
C HIS A 381 5.74 -3.68 17.68
N HIS A 382 4.73 -3.07 17.06
CA HIS A 382 4.04 -1.91 17.62
C HIS A 382 3.18 -2.30 18.83
N LEU A 383 2.45 -3.41 18.75
CA LEU A 383 1.65 -3.93 19.85
C LEU A 383 2.51 -4.32 21.05
N GLN A 384 3.64 -5.00 20.81
CA GLN A 384 4.58 -5.39 21.85
C GLN A 384 5.17 -4.17 22.58
N ARG A 385 5.48 -3.09 21.84
CA ARG A 385 6.03 -1.87 22.42
C ARG A 385 5.01 -1.10 23.26
N GLU A 386 3.75 -1.06 22.82
CA GLU A 386 2.68 -0.31 23.48
C GLU A 386 1.88 -1.13 24.50
N GLN A 387 2.14 -2.45 24.58
CA GLN A 387 1.46 -3.47 25.37
C GLN A 387 0.00 -3.73 24.96
N ARG A 388 -0.75 -2.68 24.61
CA ARG A 388 -2.09 -2.75 24.02
C ARG A 388 -2.36 -1.46 23.25
N PHE A 389 -3.29 -1.50 22.31
CA PHE A 389 -3.79 -0.32 21.62
C PHE A 389 -5.00 0.28 22.32
N ASP A 390 -5.21 1.57 22.12
CA ASP A 390 -6.47 2.20 22.49
C ASP A 390 -7.61 1.70 21.59
N VAL A 391 -8.84 1.85 22.09
CA VAL A 391 -10.04 1.32 21.43
C VAL A 391 -10.25 1.92 20.04
N ASN A 392 -9.92 3.20 19.82
CA ASN A 392 -10.12 3.83 18.52
C ASN A 392 -9.12 3.31 17.49
N ARG A 393 -7.85 3.12 17.88
CA ARG A 393 -6.82 2.50 17.05
C ARG A 393 -7.15 1.05 16.73
N ALA A 394 -7.54 0.25 17.72
CA ALA A 394 -7.98 -1.13 17.52
C ALA A 394 -9.19 -1.19 16.58
N ARG A 395 -10.22 -0.35 16.79
CA ARG A 395 -11.39 -0.25 15.90
C ARG A 395 -10.98 0.07 14.46
N PHE A 396 -10.07 1.03 14.29
CA PHE A 396 -9.60 1.46 12.98
C PHE A 396 -8.91 0.31 12.24
N TYR A 397 -7.93 -0.35 12.87
CA TYR A 397 -7.23 -1.49 12.27
C TYR A 397 -8.16 -2.67 11.99
N THR A 398 -9.07 -3.02 12.92
CA THR A 398 -10.07 -4.06 12.68
C THR A 398 -10.98 -3.73 11.49
N ALA A 399 -11.36 -2.47 11.30
CA ALA A 399 -12.18 -2.05 10.16
C ALA A 399 -11.41 -2.18 8.83
N GLU A 400 -10.12 -1.83 8.79
CA GLU A 400 -9.29 -2.00 7.60
C GLU A 400 -9.06 -3.48 7.26
N LEU A 401 -8.81 -4.30 8.28
CA LEU A 401 -8.66 -5.76 8.14
C LEU A 401 -9.95 -6.41 7.67
N LEU A 402 -11.11 -5.99 8.18
CA LEU A 402 -12.41 -6.46 7.70
C LEU A 402 -12.58 -6.19 6.19
N CYS A 403 -12.23 -4.99 5.72
CA CYS A 403 -12.25 -4.66 4.30
C CYS A 403 -11.27 -5.50 3.46
N ALA A 404 -10.10 -5.86 4.02
CA ALA A 404 -9.15 -6.74 3.36
C ALA A 404 -9.70 -8.18 3.24
N LEU A 405 -10.22 -8.74 4.33
CA LEU A 405 -10.80 -10.09 4.37
C LEU A 405 -12.02 -10.21 3.47
N GLU A 406 -12.94 -9.25 3.50
CA GLU A 406 -14.10 -9.19 2.60
C GLU A 406 -13.66 -9.25 1.12
N CYS A 407 -12.61 -8.51 0.76
CA CYS A 407 -12.06 -8.55 -0.59
C CYS A 407 -11.58 -9.95 -0.96
N LEU A 408 -10.84 -10.63 -0.08
CA LEU A 408 -10.35 -11.99 -0.32
C LEU A 408 -11.51 -12.99 -0.43
N HIS A 409 -12.49 -12.91 0.46
CA HIS A 409 -13.67 -13.76 0.46
C HIS A 409 -14.50 -13.59 -0.82
N GLY A 410 -14.55 -12.37 -1.38
CA GLY A 410 -15.16 -12.08 -2.69
C GLY A 410 -14.42 -12.72 -3.88
N PHE A 411 -13.13 -13.01 -3.74
CA PHE A 411 -12.36 -13.81 -4.70
C PHE A 411 -12.34 -15.32 -4.36
N ASN A 412 -13.22 -15.78 -3.45
CA ASN A 412 -13.27 -17.16 -2.97
C ASN A 412 -11.95 -17.63 -2.35
N VAL A 413 -11.32 -16.73 -1.59
CA VAL A 413 -10.05 -16.99 -0.89
C VAL A 413 -10.26 -16.90 0.60
N VAL A 414 -9.86 -17.95 1.33
CA VAL A 414 -9.79 -17.96 2.80
C VAL A 414 -8.34 -17.71 3.21
N TYR A 415 -8.10 -16.76 4.10
CA TYR A 415 -6.75 -16.29 4.43
C TYR A 415 -6.02 -17.22 5.42
N ARG A 416 -6.70 -17.64 6.50
CA ARG A 416 -6.30 -18.69 7.47
C ARG A 416 -5.08 -18.43 8.37
N ASP A 417 -4.29 -17.37 8.15
CA ASP A 417 -3.13 -17.05 9.01
C ASP A 417 -3.13 -15.56 9.42
N LEU A 418 -4.30 -15.06 9.85
CA LEU A 418 -4.42 -13.70 10.37
C LEU A 418 -3.81 -13.60 11.76
N LYS A 419 -2.71 -12.84 11.84
CA LYS A 419 -1.94 -12.58 13.06
C LYS A 419 -1.14 -11.27 12.94
N PRO A 420 -0.70 -10.65 14.05
CA PRO A 420 0.00 -9.38 14.04
C PRO A 420 1.30 -9.35 13.20
N GLU A 421 1.97 -10.49 13.03
CA GLU A 421 3.21 -10.63 12.26
C GLU A 421 2.97 -10.52 10.75
N ASN A 422 1.78 -10.91 10.28
CA ASN A 422 1.41 -10.86 8.86
C ASN A 422 0.74 -9.53 8.47
N ILE A 423 0.67 -8.57 9.39
CA ILE A 423 0.05 -7.26 9.18
C ILE A 423 1.15 -6.21 9.27
N LEU A 424 1.42 -5.52 8.17
CA LEU A 424 2.38 -4.42 8.14
C LEU A 424 1.65 -3.08 8.32
N LEU A 425 2.35 -2.07 8.84
CA LEU A 425 1.91 -0.69 8.77
C LEU A 425 2.68 0.04 7.67
N ASP A 426 1.99 0.85 6.87
CA ASP A 426 2.66 1.77 5.96
C ASP A 426 3.15 3.03 6.67
N TYR A 427 3.94 3.86 5.97
CA TYR A 427 4.52 5.08 6.51
C TYR A 427 3.45 6.09 7.02
N SER A 428 2.20 5.99 6.53
CA SER A 428 1.08 6.82 6.97
C SER A 428 0.28 6.20 8.12
N GLY A 429 0.54 4.93 8.48
CA GLY A 429 -0.10 4.24 9.58
C GLY A 429 -1.30 3.36 9.23
N HIS A 430 -1.59 3.15 7.94
CA HIS A 430 -2.61 2.20 7.50
C HIS A 430 -2.07 0.78 7.49
N ILE A 431 -2.94 -0.20 7.69
CA ILE A 431 -2.55 -1.61 7.62
C ILE A 431 -2.34 -2.06 6.17
N ALA A 432 -1.45 -3.03 5.99
CA ALA A 432 -1.24 -3.75 4.76
C ALA A 432 -1.04 -5.24 5.08
N LEU A 433 -2.03 -6.05 4.76
CA LEU A 433 -1.98 -7.50 4.91
C LEU A 433 -0.98 -8.10 3.92
N CYS A 434 -0.06 -8.90 4.42
CA CYS A 434 0.95 -9.59 3.62
C CYS A 434 0.88 -11.12 3.82
N ASP A 435 1.80 -11.85 3.18
CA ASP A 435 1.95 -13.31 3.26
C ASP A 435 0.69 -14.17 3.02
N PHE A 436 0.53 -14.64 1.77
CA PHE A 436 -0.60 -15.46 1.32
C PHE A 436 -0.27 -16.96 1.26
N GLY A 437 0.86 -17.38 1.84
CA GLY A 437 1.36 -18.76 1.71
C GLY A 437 0.49 -19.83 2.36
N LEU A 438 -0.46 -19.43 3.22
CA LEU A 438 -1.44 -20.33 3.84
C LEU A 438 -2.86 -20.10 3.33
N CYS A 439 -3.07 -19.29 2.29
CA CYS A 439 -4.40 -19.08 1.74
C CYS A 439 -4.95 -20.36 1.09
N LYS A 440 -6.28 -20.51 1.14
CA LYS A 440 -7.01 -21.53 0.39
C LYS A 440 -7.84 -20.85 -0.70
N MET A 441 -7.55 -21.20 -1.96
CA MET A 441 -8.24 -20.68 -3.14
C MET A 441 -9.44 -21.54 -3.52
N ASP A 442 -10.30 -20.98 -4.37
CA ASP A 442 -11.49 -21.63 -4.94
C ASP A 442 -12.46 -22.16 -3.88
N MET A 443 -12.57 -21.46 -2.76
CA MET A 443 -13.51 -21.76 -1.68
C MET A 443 -14.83 -21.02 -1.94
N LYS A 444 -15.74 -21.64 -2.71
CA LYS A 444 -17.10 -21.12 -2.89
C LYS A 444 -17.89 -21.27 -1.59
N ASP A 445 -19.07 -20.67 -1.53
CA ASP A 445 -19.83 -20.60 -0.28
C ASP A 445 -20.31 -21.96 0.25
N GLU A 446 -20.43 -22.97 -0.63
CA GLU A 446 -20.77 -24.35 -0.26
C GLU A 446 -19.53 -25.22 0.05
N ASP A 447 -18.33 -24.72 -0.29
CA ASP A 447 -17.11 -25.50 -0.19
C ASP A 447 -16.57 -25.50 1.25
N ARG A 448 -16.05 -26.66 1.65
CA ARG A 448 -15.34 -26.84 2.92
C ARG A 448 -13.97 -27.45 2.70
N THR A 449 -13.02 -27.09 3.56
CA THR A 449 -11.69 -27.67 3.58
C THR A 449 -11.33 -28.23 4.95
N ASN A 450 -10.48 -29.25 4.97
CA ASN A 450 -10.09 -29.99 6.18
C ASN A 450 -8.59 -29.82 6.50
N THR A 451 -7.88 -28.93 5.80
CA THR A 451 -6.45 -28.74 6.02
C THR A 451 -6.21 -28.06 7.37
N PHE A 452 -5.53 -28.75 8.27
CA PHE A 452 -5.11 -28.19 9.56
C PHE A 452 -3.89 -27.28 9.38
N CYS A 453 -4.07 -25.97 9.55
CA CYS A 453 -3.02 -24.96 9.41
C CYS A 453 -3.35 -23.69 10.20
N GLY A 454 -2.36 -22.82 10.38
CA GLY A 454 -2.49 -21.56 11.11
C GLY A 454 -1.70 -21.58 12.42
N THR A 455 -1.67 -20.42 13.08
CA THR A 455 -0.95 -20.25 14.35
C THR A 455 -1.83 -20.69 15.52
N PRO A 456 -1.37 -21.57 16.44
CA PRO A 456 -2.20 -22.20 17.47
C PRO A 456 -3.11 -21.26 18.27
N GLU A 457 -2.64 -20.06 18.59
CA GLU A 457 -3.35 -19.03 19.38
C GLU A 457 -4.56 -18.43 18.65
N TYR A 458 -4.60 -18.55 17.32
CA TYR A 458 -5.62 -17.98 16.44
C TYR A 458 -6.55 -19.04 15.84
N LEU A 459 -6.32 -20.33 16.13
CA LEU A 459 -7.10 -21.41 15.53
C LEU A 459 -8.56 -21.38 15.99
N ALA A 460 -9.46 -21.54 15.02
CA ALA A 460 -10.88 -21.67 15.28
C ALA A 460 -11.23 -23.07 15.83
N PRO A 461 -12.27 -23.22 16.68
CA PRO A 461 -12.68 -24.49 17.28
C PRO A 461 -12.93 -25.61 16.26
N GLU A 462 -13.60 -25.30 15.16
CA GLU A 462 -13.94 -26.24 14.09
C GLU A 462 -12.71 -26.82 13.38
N LEU A 463 -11.60 -26.07 13.35
CA LEU A 463 -10.31 -26.52 12.82
C LEU A 463 -9.67 -27.56 13.75
N LEU A 464 -9.73 -27.31 15.07
CA LEU A 464 -9.25 -28.24 16.11
C LEU A 464 -10.06 -29.54 16.14
N LEU A 465 -11.37 -29.46 15.87
CA LEU A 465 -12.28 -30.60 15.84
C LEU A 465 -12.25 -31.37 14.49
N GLY A 466 -11.57 -30.84 13.47
CA GLY A 466 -11.50 -31.46 12.15
C GLY A 466 -12.85 -31.51 11.41
N GLN A 467 -13.79 -30.60 11.71
CA GLN A 467 -15.17 -30.64 11.22
C GLN A 467 -15.35 -30.08 9.79
N GLY A 468 -14.25 -29.72 9.14
CA GLY A 468 -14.26 -28.99 7.88
C GLY A 468 -14.78 -27.57 8.04
N TYR A 469 -14.11 -26.63 7.40
CA TYR A 469 -14.36 -25.21 7.62
C TYR A 469 -14.44 -24.41 6.31
N ASP A 470 -15.03 -23.24 6.41
CA ASP A 470 -15.29 -22.29 5.33
C ASP A 470 -14.65 -20.92 5.64
N LYS A 471 -15.12 -19.85 4.98
CA LYS A 471 -14.66 -18.46 5.15
C LYS A 471 -14.82 -17.93 6.59
N SER A 472 -15.70 -18.51 7.40
CA SER A 472 -16.02 -18.04 8.76
C SER A 472 -14.87 -18.17 9.77
N VAL A 473 -13.84 -18.97 9.47
CA VAL A 473 -12.63 -19.08 10.30
C VAL A 473 -11.86 -17.76 10.37
N ASP A 474 -11.89 -16.97 9.29
CA ASP A 474 -11.23 -15.66 9.26
C ASP A 474 -11.95 -14.63 10.15
N TRP A 475 -13.25 -14.82 10.41
CA TRP A 475 -14.01 -13.97 11.35
C TRP A 475 -13.68 -14.30 12.80
N TRP A 476 -13.43 -15.58 13.10
CA TRP A 476 -12.90 -15.98 14.40
C TRP A 476 -11.52 -15.35 14.65
N THR A 477 -10.61 -15.48 13.68
CA THR A 477 -9.25 -14.92 13.81
C THR A 477 -9.26 -13.39 13.91
N LEU A 478 -10.17 -12.70 13.21
CA LEU A 478 -10.41 -11.26 13.37
C LEU A 478 -10.83 -10.91 14.80
N GLY A 479 -11.69 -11.72 15.42
CA GLY A 479 -12.09 -11.58 16.82
C GLY A 479 -10.93 -11.79 17.80
N VAL A 480 -10.11 -12.84 17.57
CA VAL A 480 -8.91 -13.12 18.39
C VAL A 480 -7.95 -11.94 18.33
N LEU A 481 -7.68 -11.43 17.13
CA LEU A 481 -6.77 -10.30 16.92
C LEU A 481 -7.31 -9.00 17.53
N LEU A 482 -8.62 -8.73 17.43
CA LEU A 482 -9.23 -7.57 18.12
C LEU A 482 -9.07 -7.68 19.64
N TYR A 483 -9.30 -8.86 20.20
CA TYR A 483 -9.11 -9.10 21.64
C TYR A 483 -7.66 -8.84 22.05
N GLU A 484 -6.71 -9.35 21.28
CA GLU A 484 -5.28 -9.16 21.54
C GLU A 484 -4.87 -7.69 21.43
N MET A 485 -5.33 -6.96 20.41
CA MET A 485 -5.06 -5.52 20.29
C MET A 485 -5.56 -4.73 21.50
N LEU A 486 -6.72 -5.10 22.06
CA LEU A 486 -7.32 -4.42 23.21
C LEU A 486 -6.68 -4.81 24.55
N THR A 487 -6.26 -6.07 24.70
CA THR A 487 -5.84 -6.61 26.01
C THR A 487 -4.35 -6.94 26.12
N GLY A 488 -3.64 -7.00 24.99
CA GLY A 488 -2.22 -7.33 24.86
C GLY A 488 -1.90 -8.82 24.72
N LEU A 489 -2.88 -9.71 24.87
CA LEU A 489 -2.71 -11.16 24.74
C LEU A 489 -3.92 -11.82 24.07
N PRO A 490 -3.76 -12.93 23.34
CA PRO A 490 -4.90 -13.70 22.82
C PRO A 490 -5.82 -14.21 23.95
N PRO A 491 -7.13 -14.36 23.69
CA PRO A 491 -8.14 -14.64 24.73
C PRO A 491 -7.96 -15.98 25.43
N TYR A 492 -7.42 -16.99 24.74
CA TYR A 492 -7.26 -18.35 25.24
C TYR A 492 -5.80 -18.77 25.43
N TYR A 493 -4.88 -17.80 25.45
CA TYR A 493 -3.45 -18.07 25.52
C TYR A 493 -3.07 -18.98 26.70
N ASP A 494 -2.16 -19.91 26.43
CA ASP A 494 -1.49 -20.75 27.42
C ASP A 494 -0.12 -21.16 26.90
N GLU A 495 0.86 -21.35 27.78
CA GLU A 495 2.18 -21.86 27.40
C GLU A 495 2.10 -23.31 26.88
N ASN A 496 1.16 -24.10 27.41
CA ASN A 496 0.91 -25.45 26.95
C ASN A 496 -0.14 -25.44 25.84
N THR A 497 0.29 -25.81 24.63
CA THR A 497 -0.57 -25.87 23.44
C THR A 497 -1.81 -26.74 23.63
N ASN A 498 -1.72 -27.84 24.38
CA ASN A 498 -2.89 -28.70 24.64
C ASN A 498 -3.90 -28.03 25.59
N GLU A 499 -3.42 -27.30 26.60
CA GLU A 499 -4.30 -26.50 27.47
C GLU A 499 -4.91 -25.33 26.71
N MET A 500 -4.16 -24.68 25.82
CA MET A 500 -4.70 -23.67 24.93
C MET A 500 -5.81 -24.24 24.04
N TYR A 501 -5.62 -25.42 23.43
CA TYR A 501 -6.68 -26.08 22.68
C TYR A 501 -7.90 -26.41 23.55
N ARG A 502 -7.70 -26.91 24.78
CA ARG A 502 -8.79 -27.13 25.73
C ARG A 502 -9.54 -25.83 26.02
N LYS A 503 -8.81 -24.71 26.20
CA LYS A 503 -9.39 -23.40 26.46
C LYS A 503 -10.20 -22.89 25.27
N ILE A 504 -9.66 -22.98 24.06
CA ILE A 504 -10.35 -22.61 22.82
C ILE A 504 -11.68 -23.38 22.71
N LEU A 505 -11.69 -24.67 23.04
CA LEU A 505 -12.88 -25.51 22.92
C LEU A 505 -13.93 -25.32 24.04
N SER A 506 -13.53 -24.90 25.25
CA SER A 506 -14.41 -24.98 26.42
C SER A 506 -14.42 -23.79 27.38
N GLU A 507 -13.37 -22.97 27.42
CA GLU A 507 -13.22 -21.90 28.42
C GLU A 507 -14.13 -20.71 28.10
N THR A 508 -14.64 -20.01 29.11
CA THR A 508 -15.41 -18.79 28.88
C THR A 508 -14.50 -17.60 28.53
N LEU A 509 -15.00 -16.65 27.74
CA LEU A 509 -14.26 -15.42 27.44
C LEU A 509 -14.21 -14.53 28.68
N HIS A 510 -12.99 -14.20 29.11
CA HIS A 510 -12.74 -13.30 30.23
C HIS A 510 -12.41 -11.91 29.70
N PHE A 511 -12.85 -10.86 30.39
CA PHE A 511 -12.58 -9.47 30.00
C PHE A 511 -12.03 -8.68 31.20
N PRO A 512 -10.96 -7.90 31.02
CA PRO A 512 -10.27 -7.25 32.14
C PRO A 512 -11.01 -6.03 32.73
N GLY A 513 -12.04 -5.51 32.05
CA GLY A 513 -12.88 -4.40 32.53
C GLY A 513 -13.44 -3.55 31.38
N PRO A 514 -14.50 -2.75 31.61
CA PRO A 514 -15.12 -1.91 30.58
C PRO A 514 -14.22 -0.77 30.09
N GLU A 515 -13.19 -0.40 30.85
CA GLU A 515 -12.20 0.62 30.48
C GLU A 515 -11.20 0.14 29.43
N ILE A 516 -10.90 -1.16 29.42
CA ILE A 516 -10.05 -1.80 28.40
C ILE A 516 -10.91 -2.32 27.25
N VAL A 517 -12.03 -2.98 27.57
CA VAL A 517 -12.97 -3.54 26.59
C VAL A 517 -14.36 -2.95 26.79
N PRO A 518 -14.68 -1.84 26.10
CA PRO A 518 -15.99 -1.20 26.20
C PRO A 518 -17.13 -2.13 25.77
N LEU A 519 -18.35 -1.83 26.23
CA LEU A 519 -19.53 -2.68 25.95
C LEU A 519 -19.72 -3.02 24.46
N PRO A 520 -19.61 -2.07 23.49
CA PRO A 520 -19.71 -2.42 22.08
C PRO A 520 -18.57 -3.33 21.58
N ALA A 521 -17.36 -3.21 22.15
CA ALA A 521 -16.24 -4.09 21.79
C ALA A 521 -16.45 -5.49 22.36
N LYS A 522 -16.91 -5.58 23.62
CA LYS A 522 -17.24 -6.84 24.29
C LYS A 522 -18.33 -7.59 23.53
N ASP A 523 -19.39 -6.90 23.13
CA ASP A 523 -20.49 -7.49 22.35
C ASP A 523 -19.99 -8.05 21.00
N LEU A 524 -19.21 -7.26 20.27
CA LEU A 524 -18.60 -7.71 19.01
C LEU A 524 -17.74 -8.97 19.20
N LEU A 525 -16.90 -8.98 20.23
CA LEU A 525 -16.00 -10.09 20.54
C LEU A 525 -16.78 -11.36 20.90
N ILE A 526 -17.86 -11.26 21.67
CA ILE A 526 -18.71 -12.40 22.01
C ILE A 526 -19.32 -13.01 20.74
N GLN A 527 -19.77 -12.19 19.79
CA GLN A 527 -20.42 -12.67 18.58
C GLN A 527 -19.42 -13.20 17.52
N LEU A 528 -18.23 -12.61 17.40
CA LEU A 528 -17.16 -13.12 16.52
C LEU A 528 -16.50 -14.40 17.05
N LEU A 529 -16.44 -14.56 18.37
CA LEU A 529 -15.84 -15.71 19.04
C LEU A 529 -16.90 -16.73 19.50
N ASP A 530 -18.05 -16.81 18.80
CA ASP A 530 -18.95 -17.96 18.93
C ASP A 530 -18.28 -19.20 18.32
N ARG A 531 -18.28 -20.29 19.09
CA ARG A 531 -17.67 -21.56 18.72
C ARG A 531 -18.41 -22.28 17.61
N ARG A 532 -19.69 -21.98 17.41
CA ARG A 532 -20.51 -22.51 16.33
C ARG A 532 -20.38 -21.60 15.11
N PRO A 533 -19.73 -22.05 14.02
CA PRO A 533 -19.52 -21.23 12.83
C PRO A 533 -20.81 -20.62 12.28
N GLU A 534 -21.92 -21.36 12.33
CA GLU A 534 -23.23 -20.95 11.83
C GLU A 534 -23.90 -19.82 12.64
N HIS A 535 -23.51 -19.63 13.90
CA HIS A 535 -24.01 -18.56 14.77
C HIS A 535 -23.03 -17.39 14.89
N ARG A 536 -21.82 -17.56 14.35
CA ARG A 536 -20.76 -16.56 14.39
C ARG A 536 -21.14 -15.34 13.55
N LEU A 537 -20.89 -14.15 14.08
CA LEU A 537 -21.11 -12.93 13.32
C LEU A 537 -20.27 -12.93 12.05
N GLY A 538 -20.91 -12.66 10.90
CA GLY A 538 -20.26 -12.75 9.60
C GLY A 538 -20.51 -14.06 8.86
N ALA A 539 -21.20 -15.03 9.48
CA ALA A 539 -21.63 -16.27 8.81
C ALA A 539 -22.57 -15.99 7.63
N LYS A 540 -23.41 -14.95 7.70
CA LYS A 540 -24.27 -14.51 6.57
C LYS A 540 -23.62 -13.42 5.72
N GLY A 541 -22.34 -13.15 5.94
CA GLY A 541 -21.56 -12.20 5.17
C GLY A 541 -21.02 -11.01 6.00
N PRO A 542 -20.04 -10.30 5.44
CA PRO A 542 -19.30 -9.24 6.13
C PRO A 542 -20.16 -8.02 6.50
N SER A 543 -21.30 -7.82 5.84
CA SER A 543 -22.24 -6.74 6.15
C SER A 543 -22.79 -6.81 7.58
N GLU A 544 -22.95 -8.01 8.16
CA GLU A 544 -23.35 -8.17 9.57
C GLU A 544 -22.31 -7.56 10.51
N ILE A 545 -21.02 -7.81 10.24
CA ILE A 545 -19.92 -7.27 11.04
C ILE A 545 -19.85 -5.74 10.88
N LYS A 546 -20.00 -5.23 9.65
CA LYS A 546 -19.95 -3.79 9.35
C LYS A 546 -21.07 -2.99 10.01
N ALA A 547 -22.25 -3.60 10.18
CA ALA A 547 -23.41 -2.97 10.82
C ALA A 547 -23.32 -2.97 12.36
N HIS A 548 -22.32 -3.62 12.94
CA HIS A 548 -22.19 -3.74 14.38
C HIS A 548 -21.94 -2.37 15.05
N PRO A 549 -22.57 -2.05 16.20
CA PRO A 549 -22.44 -0.75 16.88
C PRO A 549 -21.00 -0.30 17.19
N PHE A 550 -20.08 -1.26 17.33
CA PHE A 550 -18.65 -0.99 17.48
C PHE A 550 -18.07 -0.14 16.34
N PHE A 551 -18.61 -0.24 15.13
CA PHE A 551 -18.14 0.49 13.95
C PHE A 551 -18.99 1.72 13.59
N ASN A 552 -19.93 2.17 14.43
CA ASN A 552 -20.79 3.32 14.14
C ASN A 552 -20.04 4.62 13.77
N ALA A 553 -18.79 4.77 14.22
CA ALA A 553 -17.94 5.92 13.90
C ALA A 553 -17.20 5.81 12.55
N ILE A 554 -17.32 4.68 11.85
CA ILE A 554 -16.59 4.38 10.62
C ILE A 554 -17.48 4.58 9.40
N ASP A 555 -17.05 5.46 8.50
CA ASP A 555 -17.56 5.58 7.14
C ASP A 555 -16.72 4.67 6.24
N TRP A 556 -17.28 3.51 5.90
CA TRP A 556 -16.61 2.47 5.10
C TRP A 556 -16.10 2.97 3.75
N ARG A 557 -16.80 3.92 3.12
CA ARG A 557 -16.39 4.49 1.85
C ARG A 557 -15.18 5.40 2.04
N LYS A 558 -15.17 6.25 3.07
CA LYS A 558 -13.99 7.06 3.41
C LYS A 558 -12.79 6.20 3.81
N LEU A 559 -13.03 5.09 4.51
CA LEU A 559 -12.01 4.12 4.90
C LEU A 559 -11.32 3.52 3.67
N LEU A 560 -12.09 2.93 2.75
CA LEU A 560 -11.56 2.37 1.49
C LEU A 560 -10.85 3.41 0.61
N GLN A 561 -11.26 4.68 0.69
CA GLN A 561 -10.60 5.79 0.00
C GLN A 561 -9.38 6.35 0.76
N ARG A 562 -9.00 5.74 1.89
CA ARG A 562 -7.90 6.18 2.77
C ARG A 562 -7.99 7.66 3.14
N ARG A 563 -9.22 8.13 3.43
CA ARG A 563 -9.48 9.54 3.82
C ARG A 563 -9.49 9.76 5.33
N TYR A 564 -9.28 8.72 6.12
CA TYR A 564 -9.00 8.85 7.54
C TYR A 564 -7.51 9.10 7.74
N ASP A 565 -7.16 10.04 8.61
CA ASP A 565 -5.78 10.23 9.05
C ASP A 565 -5.50 9.29 10.23
N PRO A 566 -4.60 8.30 10.11
CA PRO A 566 -4.31 7.38 11.20
C PRO A 566 -3.72 8.11 12.40
N THR A 567 -4.15 7.71 13.60
CA THR A 567 -3.69 8.31 14.87
C THR A 567 -2.22 8.01 15.16
N PHE A 568 -1.70 6.91 14.61
CA PHE A 568 -0.32 6.50 14.73
C PHE A 568 0.36 6.50 13.37
N LYS A 569 1.51 7.19 13.28
CA LYS A 569 2.37 7.19 12.10
C LYS A 569 3.73 6.60 12.49
N PRO A 570 4.17 5.49 11.85
CA PRO A 570 5.49 4.94 12.11
C PRO A 570 6.59 5.96 11.80
N ASN A 571 7.68 5.92 12.57
CA ASN A 571 8.84 6.75 12.26
C ASN A 571 9.60 6.09 11.10
N VAL A 572 9.61 6.77 9.94
CA VAL A 572 10.21 6.29 8.70
C VAL A 572 10.97 7.46 8.07
N THR A 573 12.28 7.30 7.84
CA THR A 573 13.10 8.39 7.26
C THR A 573 12.93 8.50 5.75
N ASP A 574 12.91 7.36 5.06
CA ASP A 574 12.84 7.26 3.61
C ASP A 574 12.37 5.86 3.15
N ALA A 575 12.31 5.64 1.83
CA ALA A 575 11.83 4.40 1.23
C ALA A 575 12.77 3.19 1.46
N LEU A 576 14.04 3.43 1.79
CA LEU A 576 15.01 2.38 2.11
C LEU A 576 15.00 2.01 3.60
N ASP A 577 14.32 2.81 4.43
CA ASP A 577 14.34 2.63 5.88
C ASP A 577 13.87 1.22 6.27
N THR A 578 14.71 0.56 7.06
CA THR A 578 14.44 -0.76 7.63
C THR A 578 14.53 -0.77 9.15
N ALA A 579 14.48 0.40 9.81
CA ALA A 579 14.61 0.50 11.26
C ALA A 579 13.47 -0.19 12.02
N ASN A 580 12.31 -0.34 11.39
CA ASN A 580 11.13 -1.01 11.95
C ASN A 580 11.11 -2.54 11.68
N PHE A 581 12.18 -3.11 11.13
CA PHE A 581 12.33 -4.56 10.94
C PHE A 581 13.33 -5.15 11.93
N ASP A 582 13.20 -6.45 12.20
CA ASP A 582 14.08 -7.14 13.14
C ASP A 582 15.56 -7.07 12.71
N ARG A 583 16.43 -6.75 13.67
CA ARG A 583 17.88 -6.65 13.47
C ARG A 583 18.51 -7.98 13.10
N GLU A 584 17.96 -9.09 13.57
CA GLU A 584 18.44 -10.43 13.22
C GLU A 584 18.36 -10.67 11.71
N PHE A 585 17.31 -10.19 11.07
CA PHE A 585 17.14 -10.33 9.62
C PHE A 585 17.96 -9.29 8.86
N THR A 586 17.90 -8.03 9.28
CA THR A 586 18.56 -6.93 8.54
C THR A 586 20.09 -6.96 8.60
N GLN A 587 20.68 -7.77 9.49
CA GLN A 587 22.12 -8.05 9.54
C GLN A 587 22.55 -9.22 8.64
N GLU A 588 21.62 -10.05 8.16
CA GLU A 588 21.95 -11.13 7.24
C GLU A 588 22.34 -10.57 5.86
N ALA A 589 23.38 -11.16 5.24
CA ALA A 589 23.82 -10.75 3.93
C ALA A 589 22.70 -10.95 2.88
N PRO A 590 22.38 -9.93 2.07
CA PRO A 590 21.34 -9.99 1.04
C PRO A 590 21.84 -10.79 -0.17
N THR A 591 21.83 -12.12 -0.07
CA THR A 591 22.24 -13.01 -1.16
C THR A 591 21.11 -13.93 -1.58
N ASP A 592 20.92 -14.08 -2.90
CA ASP A 592 20.01 -15.09 -3.43
C ASP A 592 20.63 -16.47 -3.20
N SER A 593 20.16 -17.16 -2.17
CA SER A 593 20.84 -18.33 -1.61
C SER A 593 20.86 -19.49 -2.59
N TYR A 594 22.03 -20.10 -2.83
CA TYR A 594 22.17 -21.27 -3.70
C TYR A 594 21.28 -22.43 -3.21
N VAL A 595 20.69 -23.19 -4.14
CA VAL A 595 19.90 -24.39 -3.81
C VAL A 595 20.75 -25.63 -4.02
N GLU A 596 21.12 -26.28 -2.92
CA GLU A 596 21.73 -27.62 -3.00
C GLU A 596 20.66 -28.65 -3.38
N GLY A 597 20.93 -29.44 -4.42
CA GLY A 597 20.04 -30.54 -4.85
C GLY A 597 20.10 -30.83 -6.34
N PRO A 598 19.43 -31.92 -6.80
CA PRO A 598 19.36 -32.24 -8.21
C PRO A 598 18.56 -31.17 -8.97
N ILE A 599 19.04 -30.82 -10.15
CA ILE A 599 18.35 -29.92 -11.07
C ILE A 599 16.99 -30.55 -11.41
N LEU A 600 15.91 -29.79 -11.27
CA LEU A 600 14.56 -30.26 -11.59
C LEU A 600 14.46 -30.65 -13.06
N SER A 601 13.82 -31.79 -13.35
CA SER A 601 13.63 -32.27 -14.72
C SER A 601 12.79 -31.30 -15.56
N GLN A 602 12.89 -31.37 -16.89
CA GLN A 602 12.11 -30.50 -17.78
C GLN A 602 10.60 -30.64 -17.55
N THR A 603 10.11 -31.84 -17.28
CA THR A 603 8.70 -32.09 -16.96
C THR A 603 8.28 -31.41 -15.65
N MET A 604 9.15 -31.41 -14.63
CA MET A 604 8.91 -30.68 -13.37
C MET A 604 8.90 -29.17 -13.59
N GLN A 605 9.75 -28.65 -14.48
CA GLN A 605 9.78 -27.23 -14.82
C GLN A 605 8.50 -26.77 -15.53
N GLN A 606 7.97 -27.58 -16.45
CA GLN A 606 6.76 -27.26 -17.22
C GLN A 606 5.52 -27.07 -16.33
N GLN A 607 5.50 -27.65 -15.13
CA GLN A 607 4.40 -27.46 -14.17
C GLN A 607 4.28 -26.00 -13.68
N PHE A 608 5.33 -25.18 -13.81
CA PHE A 608 5.32 -23.77 -13.42
C PHE A 608 5.12 -22.79 -14.61
N THR A 609 4.64 -23.30 -15.75
CA THR A 609 4.28 -22.46 -16.88
C THR A 609 3.16 -21.49 -16.48
N GLY A 610 3.26 -20.23 -16.89
CA GLY A 610 2.30 -19.19 -16.50
C GLY A 610 2.61 -18.48 -15.17
N TRP A 611 3.73 -18.82 -14.50
CA TRP A 611 4.18 -18.09 -13.31
C TRP A 611 4.65 -16.66 -13.61
N SER A 612 5.35 -16.46 -14.73
CA SER A 612 5.90 -15.14 -15.08
C SER A 612 4.77 -14.16 -15.37
N TYR A 613 4.79 -13.02 -14.68
CA TYR A 613 3.76 -12.01 -14.66
C TYR A 613 4.39 -10.62 -14.62
N ASN A 614 4.06 -9.82 -15.62
CA ASN A 614 4.30 -8.38 -15.62
C ASN A 614 2.94 -7.71 -15.67
N ARG A 615 2.53 -7.07 -14.57
CA ARG A 615 1.30 -6.27 -14.52
C ARG A 615 1.38 -5.12 -15.55
N PRO A 616 0.30 -4.74 -16.27
CA PRO A 616 -1.12 -5.10 -16.19
C PRO A 616 -1.57 -6.30 -17.07
N VAL A 617 -2.76 -6.85 -16.77
CA VAL A 617 -3.43 -7.94 -17.52
C VAL A 617 -4.64 -7.42 -18.27
N ALA A 618 -4.88 -8.02 -19.43
CA ALA A 618 -6.04 -7.76 -20.24
C ALA A 618 -7.34 -8.41 -19.77
N GLY A 619 -8.45 -7.67 -19.83
CA GLY A 619 -9.81 -8.22 -19.68
C GLY A 619 -10.31 -8.45 -18.25
N LEU A 620 -9.51 -8.09 -17.24
CA LEU A 620 -9.97 -7.98 -15.85
C LEU A 620 -10.49 -6.56 -15.64
N GLY A 621 -11.82 -6.42 -15.73
CA GLY A 621 -12.50 -5.13 -15.57
C GLY A 621 -12.05 -4.40 -14.31
N ASP A 622 -11.61 -3.16 -14.52
CA ASP A 622 -11.34 -2.17 -13.48
C ASP A 622 -12.68 -1.81 -12.81
N ALA A 623 -13.04 -2.53 -11.74
CA ALA A 623 -13.94 -1.97 -10.76
C ALA A 623 -13.17 -0.93 -9.95
N GLY A 624 -12.99 0.25 -10.55
CA GLY A 624 -12.62 1.44 -9.81
C GLY A 624 -13.63 1.63 -8.69
N GLY A 625 -13.22 1.41 -7.44
CA GLY A 625 -13.93 1.89 -6.25
C GLY A 625 -15.46 1.73 -6.27
N SER A 626 -15.98 0.58 -6.65
CA SER A 626 -17.28 0.09 -6.17
C SER A 626 -17.30 -1.40 -6.39
N VAL A 627 -17.19 -2.17 -5.31
CA VAL A 627 -17.90 -3.45 -5.28
C VAL A 627 -19.34 -3.10 -5.66
N LYS A 628 -19.85 -3.67 -6.76
CA LYS A 628 -21.30 -3.75 -6.92
C LYS A 628 -21.76 -4.57 -5.73
N ASP A 629 -22.34 -3.89 -4.76
CA ASP A 629 -22.92 -4.52 -3.58
C ASP A 629 -23.97 -5.53 -4.06
N PRO A 630 -23.77 -6.85 -3.89
CA PRO A 630 -24.77 -7.83 -4.27
C PRO A 630 -26.03 -7.77 -3.39
N SER A 631 -26.05 -6.93 -2.34
CA SER A 631 -27.20 -6.78 -1.44
C SER A 631 -28.28 -5.80 -1.91
N PHE A 632 -28.07 -5.08 -3.01
CA PHE A 632 -29.09 -4.21 -3.62
C PHE A 632 -29.48 -4.68 -5.03
N GLY A 633 -30.14 -5.84 -5.08
CA GLY A 633 -31.03 -6.18 -6.19
C GLY A 633 -32.28 -5.29 -6.13
N SER A 634 -32.69 -4.77 -7.29
CA SER A 634 -33.87 -3.94 -7.47
C SER A 634 -35.13 -4.56 -6.83
N VAL A 635 -35.61 -3.94 -5.75
CA VAL A 635 -37.02 -4.06 -5.35
C VAL A 635 -37.75 -2.90 -6.01
N THR A 636 -38.16 -3.12 -7.25
CA THR A 636 -39.33 -2.44 -7.82
C THR A 636 -40.51 -3.38 -7.66
N GLY A 637 -41.42 -2.99 -6.79
CA GLY A 637 -42.64 -3.71 -6.43
C GLY A 637 -43.19 -3.10 -5.15
#